data_AF-A0A2J8RCH4-F1
#
_entry.id   AF-A0A2J8RCH4-F1
#
_cell.length_a   1.000
_cell.length_b   1.000
_cell.length_c   1.000
_cell.angle_alpha   90.00
_cell.angle_beta   90.00
_cell.angle_gamma   90.00
#
_symmetry.space_group_name_H-M   'P 1'
#
loop_
_entity.id
_entity.type
_entity.pdbx_description
1 polymer ?
#
loop_
_entity_poly.entity_id
_entity_poly.type
_entity_poly.pdbx_seq_one_letter_code
_entity_poly.pdbx_strand_id
1 'polypeptide(L)'
;EDDRLAAMFREFTQQNKATLVDHGIRRLTFLVAQKDFRKQVNYEVDQRFHREFPKFFTFRARDKFEEDRIYRHLEPALAFQLELNRMRNFDLTAIPCANHKMHLYLGAAKVEVGTEVTDYRFFVRAIIRHSDLVTKEASFEYLQNEGERLLLEAMDELEVAFNNTNVRTDCNHIFLNFVPTVIMDPSKIEESVRSMVMRYGSRLWKLRVLQAELKINIRLTPTGKAIPIRLFLTNESGYYLDISLYKEVTDSRTAQIMFQAYGDKQGPLHGMLINTPYVTKDLLQSKRFQAQSLGTTYIYDIPEMFRQIGMVAWKMTFKSPEYPEGRDIIVIGNDITYRIGSFGPQEDLLFLRASELARAEGIPRIYVSANSGARIGLAEEIRHMFHVAWVDPEDPYKGYRYLYLTPQDYKRVSALNSVHCEHVEDEGESRYKITDIIGKEEGIGPENLRGSGMIAGESSLAYNEIITISLVTCRAIGIGAYLVRLGQRTIQVENSHLILTGAGALNKVLGREVYTSNNQLGGIQIMHNNGVTHCTVCDDFEGVFTVLHWLSYMPKSVHSSVPLLNSKDPIDRIIEFVPTKAPYDPRWMLAGRPHPTQKGQWLSGFFDYGSFSEIMQPWAQTVVVGRARLGGIPVGVVAVETRTVELSIPADPANLDSEAKIIQQAGQVWFPDSAFKTYQAIKDFNREGLPLMVFANWRGFSGGMKDMYDQVLKFGAYIVDGLRECSQPVLVYIPPQAELRGGSWVVIDSSINPRHMEMYADRESRGSVLEPEGTVEIKFRRKDLVKTMRRVDPVYIHLAERLGTPELSTAERKELENKLKEREEFLIPIYHQVAVQFADLHDTPGRMQEKGVISDILDWKTSRTFFYWRLRRLLLEDLVKKKIHNANPELTDGQIQAMLRRWFVEVEGTVKAYVWDNNKDLAEWLEKQLTEEDGVHSVIEENIKCISRDYVLKQIRSLVQANPEVAMDSIIHMTQHISPTQRAEVVRILSTMDSPST
;
A
#
# COMPACT_ATOMS: atom_id res chain seq x y z
N GLU A 1 -46.31 -40.25 14.09
CA GLU A 1 -46.85 -41.32 13.22
C GLU A 1 -46.29 -41.31 11.79
N ASP A 2 -45.51 -40.29 11.40
CA ASP A 2 -45.13 -40.09 9.99
C ASP A 2 -44.24 -41.22 9.43
N ASP A 3 -43.32 -41.77 10.22
CA ASP A 3 -42.50 -42.90 9.77
C ASP A 3 -43.31 -44.20 9.60
N ARG A 4 -44.37 -44.39 10.40
CA ARG A 4 -45.31 -45.52 10.23
C ARG A 4 -46.09 -45.37 8.92
N LEU A 5 -46.57 -44.17 8.62
CA LEU A 5 -47.28 -43.88 7.37
C LEU A 5 -46.35 -44.02 6.16
N ALA A 6 -45.12 -43.50 6.25
CA ALA A 6 -44.12 -43.64 5.21
C ALA A 6 -43.75 -45.11 4.94
N ALA A 7 -43.62 -45.94 5.98
CA ALA A 7 -43.39 -47.38 5.83
C ALA A 7 -44.53 -48.08 5.08
N MET A 8 -45.79 -47.77 5.43
CA MET A 8 -46.97 -48.30 4.73
C MET A 8 -47.00 -47.87 3.25
N PHE A 9 -46.70 -46.61 2.95
CA PHE A 9 -46.61 -46.12 1.56
C PHE A 9 -45.44 -46.75 0.80
N ARG A 10 -44.31 -46.97 1.47
CA ARG A 10 -43.15 -47.66 0.91
C ARG A 10 -43.51 -49.07 0.47
N GLU A 11 -44.18 -49.84 1.31
CA GLU A 11 -44.65 -51.19 0.96
C GLU A 11 -45.48 -51.19 -0.33
N PHE A 12 -46.44 -50.27 -0.45
CA PHE A 12 -47.23 -50.11 -1.68
C PHE A 12 -46.36 -49.82 -2.90
N THR A 13 -45.42 -48.87 -2.80
CA THR A 13 -44.56 -48.50 -3.94
C THR A 13 -43.59 -49.60 -4.33
N GLN A 14 -43.06 -50.36 -3.37
CA GLN A 14 -42.13 -51.46 -3.62
C GLN A 14 -42.84 -52.68 -4.22
N GLN A 15 -44.05 -53.01 -3.75
CA GLN A 15 -44.89 -54.07 -4.32
C GLN A 15 -45.23 -53.80 -5.80
N ASN A 16 -45.45 -52.54 -6.17
CA ASN A 16 -45.87 -52.13 -7.51
C ASN A 16 -44.74 -51.56 -8.38
N LYS A 17 -43.49 -51.68 -7.95
CA LYS A 17 -42.34 -51.02 -8.58
C LYS A 17 -42.19 -51.33 -10.07
N ALA A 18 -42.31 -52.60 -10.46
CA ALA A 18 -42.19 -53.01 -11.86
C ALA A 18 -43.26 -52.34 -12.73
N THR A 19 -44.51 -52.34 -12.27
CA THR A 19 -45.65 -51.69 -12.94
C THR A 19 -45.44 -50.19 -13.09
N LEU A 20 -44.94 -49.52 -12.04
CA LEU A 20 -44.69 -48.07 -12.06
C LEU A 20 -43.56 -47.68 -13.02
N VAL A 21 -42.50 -48.51 -13.11
CA VAL A 21 -41.40 -48.32 -14.07
C VAL A 21 -41.89 -48.53 -15.51
N ASP A 22 -42.69 -49.58 -15.75
CA ASP A 22 -43.21 -49.92 -17.08
C ASP A 22 -44.11 -48.81 -17.65
N HIS A 23 -44.88 -48.14 -16.80
CA HIS A 23 -45.71 -46.98 -17.17
C HIS A 23 -44.92 -45.65 -17.21
N GLY A 24 -43.60 -45.67 -17.01
CA GLY A 24 -42.75 -44.48 -17.06
C GLY A 24 -43.04 -43.44 -15.97
N ILE A 25 -43.66 -43.84 -14.85
CA ILE A 25 -44.01 -42.93 -13.75
C ILE A 25 -42.73 -42.44 -13.07
N ARG A 26 -42.51 -41.12 -13.02
CA ARG A 26 -41.30 -40.53 -12.44
C ARG A 26 -41.40 -40.26 -10.94
N ARG A 27 -42.61 -40.00 -10.43
CA ARG A 27 -42.88 -39.56 -9.06
C ARG A 27 -44.28 -39.96 -8.61
N LEU A 28 -44.40 -40.46 -7.39
CA LEU A 28 -45.66 -40.65 -6.67
C LEU A 28 -45.63 -39.83 -5.39
N THR A 29 -46.72 -39.13 -5.07
CA THR A 29 -46.81 -38.33 -3.85
C THR A 29 -48.11 -38.64 -3.13
N PHE A 30 -48.01 -39.07 -1.88
CA PHE A 30 -49.13 -39.28 -0.99
C PHE A 30 -49.40 -38.01 -0.19
N LEU A 31 -50.66 -37.58 -0.17
CA LEU A 31 -51.14 -36.46 0.62
C LEU A 31 -51.96 -37.02 1.79
N VAL A 32 -51.56 -36.70 3.01
CA VAL A 32 -52.28 -37.05 4.24
C VAL A 32 -52.81 -35.76 4.85
N ALA A 33 -54.13 -35.61 4.82
CA ALA A 33 -54.83 -34.50 5.46
C ALA A 33 -55.36 -34.97 6.82
N GLN A 34 -55.17 -34.18 7.87
CA GLN A 34 -55.87 -34.42 9.13
C GLN A 34 -57.34 -34.05 9.00
N LYS A 35 -58.20 -34.92 9.50
CA LYS A 35 -59.65 -34.79 9.36
C LYS A 35 -60.20 -34.16 10.63
N ASP A 36 -60.22 -32.84 10.71
CA ASP A 36 -60.94 -32.14 11.78
C ASP A 36 -61.79 -30.93 11.32
N PHE A 37 -63.02 -30.93 11.85
CA PHE A 37 -64.10 -29.94 11.86
C PHE A 37 -65.09 -29.79 10.67
N ARG A 38 -66.01 -30.76 10.57
CA ARG A 38 -67.46 -30.50 10.38
C ARG A 38 -68.29 -31.46 11.26
N LYS A 39 -68.56 -31.08 12.52
CA LYS A 39 -69.60 -31.56 13.48
C LYS A 39 -69.18 -30.98 14.86
N GLN A 40 -69.91 -30.23 15.69
CA GLN A 40 -71.33 -29.89 15.85
C GLN A 40 -71.43 -28.65 16.80
N VAL A 41 -72.10 -27.57 16.35
CA VAL A 41 -73.12 -26.72 17.05
C VAL A 41 -72.89 -26.23 18.50
N ASN A 42 -72.50 -24.96 18.68
CA ASN A 42 -73.30 -23.85 19.28
C ASN A 42 -72.42 -22.64 19.66
N TYR A 43 -72.93 -21.43 19.37
CA TYR A 43 -72.59 -20.11 19.93
C TYR A 43 -71.27 -19.96 20.74
N GLU A 44 -70.21 -19.51 20.08
CA GLU A 44 -69.41 -18.31 20.41
C GLU A 44 -68.17 -18.28 19.49
N VAL A 45 -67.83 -17.10 19.00
CA VAL A 45 -66.77 -16.87 18.02
C VAL A 45 -65.42 -16.98 18.72
N ASP A 46 -64.77 -18.14 18.65
CA ASP A 46 -63.34 -18.26 18.95
C ASP A 46 -62.57 -18.56 17.65
N GLN A 47 -61.79 -17.58 17.18
CA GLN A 47 -61.05 -17.60 15.91
C GLN A 47 -59.77 -18.46 15.95
N ARG A 48 -59.67 -19.47 16.83
CA ARG A 48 -58.45 -20.25 17.06
C ARG A 48 -58.42 -21.64 16.42
N PHE A 49 -59.15 -21.87 15.32
CA PHE A 49 -58.99 -23.11 14.55
C PHE A 49 -57.83 -22.99 13.56
N HIS A 50 -56.61 -23.31 14.01
CA HIS A 50 -55.47 -23.51 13.12
C HIS A 50 -55.73 -24.73 12.21
N ARG A 51 -55.99 -24.48 10.92
CA ARG A 51 -55.94 -25.54 9.90
C ARG A 51 -54.49 -26.03 9.77
N GLU A 52 -54.19 -27.23 10.25
CA GLU A 52 -52.88 -27.84 10.01
C GLU A 52 -52.64 -28.08 8.51
N PHE A 53 -51.40 -27.84 8.07
CA PHE A 53 -51.02 -27.99 6.67
C PHE A 53 -50.98 -29.49 6.27
N PRO A 54 -51.47 -29.89 5.08
CA PRO A 54 -51.41 -31.29 4.64
C PRO A 54 -49.97 -31.84 4.64
N LYS A 55 -49.82 -33.10 5.03
CA LYS A 55 -48.53 -33.80 5.02
C LYS A 55 -48.32 -34.48 3.67
N PHE A 56 -47.14 -34.32 3.08
CA PHE A 56 -46.78 -34.89 1.79
C PHE A 56 -45.65 -35.91 1.93
N PHE A 57 -45.77 -37.05 1.25
CA PHE A 57 -44.74 -38.10 1.20
C PHE A 57 -44.45 -38.43 -0.27
N THR A 58 -43.22 -38.21 -0.72
CA THR A 58 -42.87 -38.29 -2.14
C THR A 58 -41.88 -39.42 -2.41
N PHE A 59 -42.21 -40.29 -3.36
CA PHE A 59 -41.40 -41.44 -3.79
C PHE A 59 -41.02 -41.27 -5.25
N ARG A 60 -39.75 -41.48 -5.60
CA ARG A 60 -39.24 -41.16 -6.95
C ARG A 60 -38.59 -42.34 -7.64
N ALA A 61 -38.80 -42.43 -8.96
CA ALA A 61 -38.25 -43.51 -9.78
C ALA A 61 -36.71 -43.55 -9.76
N ARG A 62 -36.04 -42.39 -9.75
CA ARG A 62 -34.57 -42.30 -9.71
C ARG A 62 -33.96 -42.95 -8.47
N ASP A 63 -34.72 -42.97 -7.37
CA ASP A 63 -34.35 -43.54 -6.08
C ASP A 63 -35.00 -44.93 -5.92
N LYS A 64 -35.31 -45.62 -7.02
CA LYS A 64 -35.98 -46.94 -7.03
C LYS A 64 -37.33 -46.95 -6.30
N PHE A 65 -38.08 -45.84 -6.35
CA PHE A 65 -39.31 -45.59 -5.60
C PHE A 65 -39.14 -45.72 -4.08
N GLU A 66 -37.96 -45.39 -3.57
CA GLU A 66 -37.80 -45.05 -2.16
C GLU A 66 -38.32 -43.65 -1.88
N GLU A 67 -38.67 -43.40 -0.61
CA GLU A 67 -39.10 -42.08 -0.16
C GLU A 67 -37.95 -41.08 -0.30
N ASP A 68 -38.18 -39.98 -1.02
CA ASP A 68 -37.32 -38.82 -0.91
C ASP A 68 -37.76 -37.93 0.26
N ARG A 69 -37.08 -38.14 1.39
CA ARG A 69 -37.30 -37.38 2.63
C ARG A 69 -37.05 -35.88 2.48
N ILE A 70 -36.30 -35.43 1.45
CA ILE A 70 -36.07 -34.00 1.20
C ILE A 70 -37.38 -33.26 0.88
N TYR A 71 -38.35 -33.96 0.28
CA TYR A 71 -39.66 -33.42 -0.09
C TYR A 71 -40.76 -33.79 0.91
N ARG A 72 -40.40 -34.30 2.10
CA ARG A 72 -41.39 -34.63 3.12
C ARG A 72 -42.06 -33.33 3.60
N HIS A 73 -43.39 -33.36 3.72
CA HIS A 73 -44.25 -32.20 4.01
C HIS A 73 -44.22 -31.07 2.97
N LEU A 74 -43.53 -31.28 1.85
CA LEU A 74 -43.43 -30.32 0.76
C LEU A 74 -44.21 -30.81 -0.45
N GLU A 75 -45.09 -29.94 -0.97
CA GLU A 75 -45.71 -30.21 -2.25
C GLU A 75 -44.65 -30.18 -3.36
N PRO A 76 -44.46 -31.25 -4.15
CA PRO A 76 -43.36 -31.31 -5.10
C PRO A 76 -43.47 -30.33 -6.28
N ALA A 77 -44.67 -29.78 -6.53
CA ALA A 77 -44.87 -28.69 -7.48
C ALA A 77 -44.39 -27.35 -6.92
N LEU A 78 -44.37 -27.16 -5.60
CA LEU A 78 -43.86 -25.96 -4.93
C LEU A 78 -42.39 -26.07 -4.54
N ALA A 79 -41.80 -27.26 -4.60
CA ALA A 79 -40.43 -27.49 -4.18
C ALA A 79 -39.37 -26.68 -4.96
N PHE A 80 -39.67 -26.28 -6.21
CA PHE A 80 -38.76 -25.40 -6.96
C PHE A 80 -38.61 -24.03 -6.27
N GLN A 81 -39.62 -23.58 -5.52
CA GLN A 81 -39.60 -22.32 -4.77
C GLN A 81 -38.63 -22.36 -3.57
N LEU A 82 -38.22 -23.56 -3.11
CA LEU A 82 -37.16 -23.71 -2.12
C LEU A 82 -35.76 -23.68 -2.75
N GLU A 83 -35.65 -23.71 -4.07
CA GLU A 83 -34.39 -23.59 -4.80
C GLU A 83 -33.29 -24.58 -4.37
N LEU A 84 -33.68 -25.84 -4.16
CA LEU A 84 -32.78 -26.91 -3.71
C LEU A 84 -31.54 -27.10 -4.61
N ASN A 85 -31.61 -26.71 -5.89
CA ASN A 85 -30.49 -26.77 -6.84
C ASN A 85 -29.28 -25.94 -6.40
N ARG A 86 -29.49 -24.86 -5.63
CA ARG A 86 -28.38 -24.06 -5.10
C ARG A 86 -27.57 -24.82 -4.04
N MET A 87 -28.14 -25.87 -3.44
CA MET A 87 -27.44 -26.72 -2.47
C MET A 87 -26.86 -27.99 -3.10
N ARG A 88 -26.71 -28.07 -4.44
CA ARG A 88 -26.27 -29.31 -5.12
C ARG A 88 -24.89 -29.82 -4.70
N ASN A 89 -24.05 -28.94 -4.16
CA ASN A 89 -22.71 -29.26 -3.66
C ASN A 89 -22.73 -29.93 -2.28
N PHE A 90 -23.92 -30.16 -1.71
CA PHE A 90 -24.12 -30.80 -0.42
C PHE A 90 -24.95 -32.07 -0.57
N ASP A 91 -24.65 -33.06 0.27
CA ASP A 91 -25.52 -34.18 0.58
C ASP A 91 -26.44 -33.77 1.72
N LEU A 92 -27.73 -33.73 1.42
CA LEU A 92 -28.74 -33.17 2.32
C LEU A 92 -29.41 -34.28 3.11
N THR A 93 -29.59 -34.05 4.41
CA THR A 93 -30.41 -34.85 5.30
C THR A 93 -31.51 -33.97 5.88
N ALA A 94 -32.78 -34.33 5.67
CA ALA A 94 -33.91 -33.59 6.23
C ALA A 94 -34.00 -33.80 7.74
N ILE A 95 -34.04 -32.71 8.50
CA ILE A 95 -34.25 -32.70 9.95
C ILE A 95 -35.73 -32.42 10.20
N PRO A 96 -36.44 -33.24 11.00
CA PRO A 96 -37.83 -32.99 11.33
C PRO A 96 -38.00 -31.67 12.08
N CYS A 97 -38.95 -30.84 11.66
CA CYS A 97 -39.34 -29.60 12.34
C CYS A 97 -40.78 -29.71 12.85
N ALA A 98 -41.10 -29.03 13.96
CA ALA A 98 -42.46 -28.97 14.47
C ALA A 98 -43.38 -28.15 13.53
N ASN A 99 -42.83 -27.09 12.91
CA ASN A 99 -43.54 -26.30 11.91
C ASN A 99 -43.31 -26.81 10.48
N HIS A 100 -44.30 -27.50 9.92
CA HIS A 100 -44.23 -28.07 8.56
C HIS A 100 -44.15 -27.02 7.41
N LYS A 101 -44.29 -25.72 7.68
CA LYS A 101 -44.04 -24.67 6.67
C LYS A 101 -42.54 -24.43 6.44
N MET A 102 -41.71 -24.88 7.38
CA MET A 102 -40.27 -24.71 7.40
C MET A 102 -39.58 -26.05 7.23
N HIS A 103 -38.48 -26.03 6.47
CA HIS A 103 -37.75 -27.23 6.08
C HIS A 103 -36.31 -27.01 6.49
N LEU A 104 -35.85 -27.77 7.48
CA LEU A 104 -34.48 -27.76 7.94
C LEU A 104 -33.72 -28.93 7.33
N TYR A 105 -32.58 -28.64 6.72
CA TYR A 105 -31.68 -29.64 6.17
C TYR A 105 -30.31 -29.53 6.83
N LEU A 106 -29.75 -30.66 7.26
CA LEU A 106 -28.33 -30.77 7.53
C LEU A 106 -27.63 -31.13 6.21
N GLY A 107 -26.83 -30.20 5.68
CA GLY A 107 -26.01 -30.42 4.49
C GLY A 107 -24.57 -30.75 4.87
N ALA A 108 -24.08 -31.89 4.40
CA ALA A 108 -22.67 -32.27 4.43
C ALA A 108 -22.06 -31.93 3.06
N ALA A 109 -20.96 -31.18 3.01
CA ALA A 109 -20.32 -30.86 1.73
C ALA A 109 -19.85 -32.12 1.01
N LYS A 110 -20.05 -32.16 -0.31
CA LYS A 110 -19.56 -33.25 -1.16
C LYS A 110 -18.05 -33.11 -1.31
N VAL A 111 -17.33 -34.11 -0.86
CA VAL A 111 -15.87 -34.20 -0.93
C VAL A 111 -15.43 -35.42 -1.75
N GLU A 112 -14.17 -35.44 -2.17
CA GLU A 112 -13.58 -36.56 -2.91
C GLU A 112 -13.46 -37.80 -2.00
N VAL A 113 -13.62 -38.98 -2.59
CA VAL A 113 -13.68 -40.26 -1.87
C VAL A 113 -12.38 -40.48 -1.08
N GLY A 114 -12.48 -40.59 0.24
CA GLY A 114 -11.33 -40.75 1.15
C GLY A 114 -10.97 -39.51 1.97
N THR A 115 -11.59 -38.36 1.68
CA THR A 115 -11.43 -37.13 2.47
C THR A 115 -12.54 -37.03 3.52
N GLU A 116 -12.21 -36.60 4.74
CA GLU A 116 -13.23 -36.33 5.77
C GLU A 116 -13.98 -35.03 5.44
N VAL A 117 -15.31 -35.04 5.61
CA VAL A 117 -16.13 -33.83 5.43
C VAL A 117 -15.92 -32.89 6.61
N THR A 118 -15.46 -31.66 6.34
CA THR A 118 -15.29 -30.64 7.39
C THR A 118 -16.39 -29.57 7.39
N ASP A 119 -17.07 -29.39 6.27
CA ASP A 119 -18.12 -28.38 6.09
C ASP A 119 -19.52 -28.98 6.28
N TYR A 120 -20.07 -28.76 7.48
CA TYR A 120 -21.46 -29.04 7.81
C TYR A 120 -22.23 -27.74 7.97
N ARG A 121 -23.43 -27.68 7.36
CA ARG A 121 -24.29 -26.49 7.42
C ARG A 121 -25.73 -26.90 7.64
N PHE A 122 -26.42 -26.16 8.51
CA PHE A 122 -27.86 -26.15 8.53
C PHE A 122 -28.39 -25.19 7.46
N PHE A 123 -29.31 -25.69 6.64
CA PHE A 123 -30.07 -24.92 5.68
C PHE A 123 -31.53 -24.89 6.13
N VAL A 124 -31.99 -23.73 6.59
CA VAL A 124 -33.41 -23.48 6.87
C VAL A 124 -34.04 -22.89 5.62
N ARG A 125 -35.12 -23.49 5.14
CA ARG A 125 -35.89 -22.97 4.00
C ARG A 125 -37.38 -22.89 4.33
N ALA A 126 -37.99 -21.73 4.11
CA ALA A 126 -39.41 -21.53 4.37
C ALA A 126 -40.12 -20.81 3.22
N ILE A 127 -41.38 -21.17 3.00
CA ILE A 127 -42.28 -20.50 2.03
C ILE A 127 -43.37 -19.77 2.82
N ILE A 128 -43.46 -18.47 2.62
CA ILE A 128 -44.43 -17.60 3.28
C ILE A 128 -45.59 -17.35 2.32
N ARG A 129 -46.80 -17.66 2.77
CA ARG A 129 -48.06 -17.52 2.03
C ARG A 129 -49.08 -16.80 2.89
N HIS A 130 -49.94 -16.00 2.27
CA HIS A 130 -51.08 -15.38 2.93
C HIS A 130 -52.09 -16.46 3.36
N SER A 131 -52.74 -16.28 4.51
CA SER A 131 -53.79 -17.18 5.01
C SER A 131 -55.11 -17.09 4.23
N ASP A 132 -55.27 -16.05 3.41
CA ASP A 132 -56.48 -15.78 2.64
C ASP A 132 -56.20 -16.04 1.16
N LEU A 133 -56.89 -17.03 0.61
CA LEU A 133 -56.83 -17.40 -0.82
C LEU A 133 -57.47 -16.35 -1.74
N VAL A 134 -57.98 -15.21 -1.21
CA VAL A 134 -58.93 -14.34 -1.93
C VAL A 134 -58.60 -12.82 -1.91
N THR A 135 -57.69 -12.31 -1.07
CA THR A 135 -57.45 -10.84 -1.02
C THR A 135 -56.27 -10.34 -1.86
N LYS A 136 -56.52 -9.20 -2.53
CA LYS A 136 -55.56 -8.35 -3.25
C LYS A 136 -54.61 -7.70 -2.22
N GLU A 137 -53.31 -7.78 -2.50
CA GLU A 137 -52.21 -6.98 -1.91
C GLU A 137 -52.08 -7.06 -0.37
N ALA A 138 -51.05 -7.76 0.11
CA ALA A 138 -50.71 -7.82 1.53
C ALA A 138 -50.01 -6.52 1.98
N SER A 139 -50.33 -5.99 3.16
CA SER A 139 -49.60 -4.85 3.73
C SER A 139 -48.16 -5.22 4.09
N PHE A 140 -47.22 -4.30 3.91
CA PHE A 140 -45.80 -4.49 4.28
C PHE A 140 -45.63 -4.86 5.76
N GLU A 141 -46.35 -4.20 6.66
CA GLU A 141 -46.29 -4.43 8.12
C GLU A 141 -46.66 -5.88 8.49
N TYR A 142 -47.69 -6.44 7.85
CA TYR A 142 -48.05 -7.84 8.02
C TYR A 142 -46.92 -8.79 7.61
N LEU A 143 -46.30 -8.55 6.45
CA LEU A 143 -45.21 -9.39 5.96
C LEU A 143 -43.92 -9.22 6.78
N GLN A 144 -43.67 -8.02 7.30
CA GLN A 144 -42.59 -7.78 8.24
C GLN A 144 -42.79 -8.60 9.52
N ASN A 145 -43.98 -8.54 10.12
CA ASN A 145 -44.31 -9.30 11.34
C ASN A 145 -44.27 -10.82 11.09
N GLU A 146 -44.83 -11.29 9.98
CA GLU A 146 -44.78 -12.72 9.61
C GLU A 146 -43.36 -13.19 9.31
N GLY A 147 -42.54 -12.34 8.67
CA GLY A 147 -41.13 -12.60 8.43
C GLY A 147 -40.32 -12.71 9.72
N GLU A 148 -40.54 -11.79 10.66
CA GLU A 148 -39.90 -11.78 11.97
C GLU A 148 -40.32 -13.00 12.80
N ARG A 149 -41.62 -13.34 12.81
CA ARG A 149 -42.13 -14.56 13.47
C ARG A 149 -41.45 -15.82 12.94
N LEU A 150 -41.37 -15.97 11.61
CA LEU A 150 -40.73 -17.14 10.99
C LEU A 150 -39.21 -17.17 11.17
N LEU A 151 -38.55 -16.01 11.26
CA LEU A 151 -37.14 -15.94 11.59
C LEU A 151 -36.89 -16.44 13.01
N LEU A 152 -37.71 -16.05 13.98
CA LEU A 152 -37.61 -16.54 15.36
C LEU A 152 -37.85 -18.05 15.44
N GLU A 153 -38.89 -18.56 14.77
CA GLU A 153 -39.15 -20.01 14.69
C GLU A 153 -37.99 -20.76 14.02
N ALA A 154 -37.39 -20.20 12.96
CA ALA A 154 -36.20 -20.75 12.32
C ALA A 154 -35.02 -20.84 13.28
N MET A 155 -34.84 -19.81 14.11
CA MET A 155 -33.76 -19.77 15.10
C MET A 155 -34.00 -20.77 16.25
N ASP A 156 -35.25 -20.93 16.69
CA ASP A 156 -35.63 -21.92 17.71
C ASP A 156 -35.37 -23.35 17.21
N GLU A 157 -35.78 -23.66 15.97
CA GLU A 157 -35.57 -24.98 15.35
C GLU A 157 -34.09 -25.25 15.07
N LEU A 158 -33.33 -24.22 14.68
CA LEU A 158 -31.87 -24.31 14.61
C LEU A 158 -31.26 -24.61 15.98
N GLU A 159 -31.69 -23.94 17.04
CA GLU A 159 -31.18 -24.14 18.40
C GLU A 159 -31.44 -25.58 18.89
N VAL A 160 -32.61 -26.14 18.60
CA VAL A 160 -32.92 -27.55 18.85
C VAL A 160 -32.00 -28.47 18.05
N ALA A 161 -31.82 -28.20 16.76
CA ALA A 161 -30.96 -29.01 15.89
C ALA A 161 -29.48 -28.95 16.30
N PHE A 162 -29.01 -27.78 16.76
CA PHE A 162 -27.67 -27.59 17.31
C PHE A 162 -27.43 -28.47 18.54
N ASN A 163 -28.40 -28.58 19.45
CA ASN A 163 -28.28 -29.38 20.66
C ASN A 163 -28.36 -30.90 20.39
N ASN A 164 -29.07 -31.30 19.32
CA ASN A 164 -29.31 -32.71 19.00
C ASN A 164 -28.30 -33.31 18.01
N THR A 165 -27.41 -32.49 17.44
CA THR A 165 -26.46 -32.90 16.41
C THR A 165 -25.03 -32.87 16.96
N ASN A 166 -24.24 -33.92 16.70
CA ASN A 166 -22.86 -34.04 17.17
C ASN A 166 -21.83 -33.37 16.24
N VAL A 167 -22.21 -32.96 15.03
CA VAL A 167 -21.33 -32.27 14.09
C VAL A 167 -21.34 -30.76 14.29
N ARG A 168 -20.15 -30.16 14.22
CA ARG A 168 -19.96 -28.72 14.32
C ARG A 168 -20.35 -28.05 13.01
N THR A 169 -21.30 -27.10 13.06
CA THR A 169 -21.64 -26.24 11.90
C THR A 169 -21.01 -24.86 12.03
N ASP A 170 -20.62 -24.21 10.92
CA ASP A 170 -19.96 -22.88 10.94
C ASP A 170 -20.57 -21.86 9.95
N CYS A 171 -21.36 -22.28 8.96
CA CYS A 171 -21.91 -21.42 7.89
C CYS A 171 -23.41 -21.66 7.65
N ASN A 172 -24.22 -21.58 8.69
CA ASN A 172 -25.65 -21.87 8.58
C ASN A 172 -26.34 -20.82 7.71
N HIS A 173 -27.38 -21.27 7.01
CA HIS A 173 -28.07 -20.47 6.00
C HIS A 173 -29.58 -20.49 6.21
N ILE A 174 -30.19 -19.31 6.26
CA ILE A 174 -31.65 -19.14 6.27
C ILE A 174 -32.15 -18.61 4.91
N PHE A 175 -33.16 -19.23 4.32
CA PHE A 175 -33.83 -18.78 3.09
C PHE A 175 -35.33 -18.62 3.31
N LEU A 176 -35.84 -17.41 3.13
CA LEU A 176 -37.26 -17.07 3.26
C LEU A 176 -37.81 -16.62 1.90
N ASN A 177 -38.81 -17.34 1.40
CA ASN A 177 -39.46 -17.02 0.12
C ASN A 177 -40.89 -16.50 0.35
N PHE A 178 -41.08 -15.20 0.12
CA PHE A 178 -42.36 -14.51 0.18
C PHE A 178 -43.05 -14.60 -1.17
N VAL A 179 -44.06 -15.46 -1.24
CA VAL A 179 -44.89 -15.65 -2.45
C VAL A 179 -45.82 -14.45 -2.71
N PRO A 180 -46.43 -13.80 -1.71
CA PRO A 180 -47.29 -12.63 -1.93
C PRO A 180 -46.55 -11.48 -2.65
N THR A 181 -47.29 -10.73 -3.47
CA THR A 181 -46.78 -9.51 -4.10
C THR A 181 -47.19 -8.29 -3.30
N VAL A 182 -46.24 -7.37 -3.07
CA VAL A 182 -46.40 -6.19 -2.20
C VAL A 182 -46.15 -4.91 -3.00
N ILE A 183 -46.85 -3.82 -2.71
CA ILE A 183 -46.53 -2.51 -3.29
C ILE A 183 -45.58 -1.77 -2.36
N MET A 184 -44.31 -1.61 -2.75
CA MET A 184 -43.31 -0.90 -1.94
C MET A 184 -42.04 -0.55 -2.71
N ASP A 185 -41.24 0.35 -2.11
CA ASP A 185 -39.88 0.64 -2.53
C ASP A 185 -38.88 -0.36 -1.91
N PRO A 186 -37.95 -0.94 -2.69
CA PRO A 186 -36.91 -1.85 -2.19
C PRO A 186 -36.03 -1.31 -1.07
N SER A 187 -35.76 0.00 -1.03
CA SER A 187 -34.94 0.63 0.02
C SER A 187 -35.51 0.39 1.43
N LYS A 188 -36.84 0.41 1.56
CA LYS A 188 -37.53 0.13 2.83
C LYS A 188 -37.37 -1.33 3.29
N ILE A 189 -37.17 -2.27 2.36
CA ILE A 189 -36.88 -3.67 2.67
C ILE A 189 -35.50 -3.76 3.33
N GLU A 190 -34.52 -3.05 2.76
CA GLU A 190 -33.14 -3.03 3.28
C GLU A 190 -33.10 -2.47 4.70
N GLU A 191 -33.73 -1.31 4.95
CA GLU A 191 -33.80 -0.70 6.30
C GLU A 191 -34.47 -1.63 7.32
N SER A 192 -35.60 -2.24 6.95
CA SER A 192 -36.33 -3.17 7.82
C SER A 192 -35.47 -4.39 8.15
N VAL A 193 -34.86 -5.04 7.16
CA VAL A 193 -34.01 -6.21 7.36
C VAL A 193 -32.76 -5.85 8.18
N ARG A 194 -32.14 -4.69 7.93
CA ARG A 194 -31.00 -4.19 8.72
C ARG A 194 -31.39 -4.04 10.19
N SER A 195 -32.55 -3.44 10.48
CA SER A 195 -33.04 -3.29 11.85
C SER A 195 -33.28 -4.65 12.55
N MET A 196 -33.82 -5.64 11.82
CA MET A 196 -34.09 -6.99 12.31
C MET A 196 -32.78 -7.75 12.60
N VAL A 197 -31.79 -7.67 11.70
CA VAL A 197 -30.48 -8.32 11.90
C VAL A 197 -29.72 -7.68 13.06
N MET A 198 -29.75 -6.36 13.21
CA MET A 198 -29.12 -5.68 14.35
C MET A 198 -29.79 -6.04 15.69
N ARG A 199 -31.12 -6.24 15.69
CA ARG A 199 -31.89 -6.68 16.87
C ARG A 199 -31.54 -8.12 17.29
N TYR A 200 -31.41 -9.04 16.34
CA TYR A 200 -31.19 -10.47 16.61
C TYR A 200 -29.75 -10.96 16.36
N GLY A 201 -28.82 -10.04 16.08
CA GLY A 201 -27.47 -10.36 15.61
C GLY A 201 -26.68 -11.27 16.55
N SER A 202 -26.79 -11.06 17.86
CA SER A 202 -26.12 -11.89 18.86
C SER A 202 -26.62 -13.35 18.85
N ARG A 203 -27.91 -13.57 18.59
CA ARG A 203 -28.51 -14.90 18.52
C ARG A 203 -28.21 -15.57 17.17
N LEU A 204 -28.24 -14.82 16.07
CA LEU A 204 -27.79 -15.29 14.75
C LEU A 204 -26.30 -15.70 14.78
N TRP A 205 -25.46 -14.94 15.47
CA TRP A 205 -24.04 -15.25 15.66
C TRP A 205 -23.83 -16.52 16.49
N LYS A 206 -24.55 -16.68 17.61
CA LYS A 206 -24.52 -17.92 18.42
C LYS A 206 -24.91 -19.15 17.60
N LEU A 207 -25.91 -19.00 16.72
CA LEU A 207 -26.36 -20.02 15.79
C LEU A 207 -25.50 -20.11 14.51
N ARG A 208 -24.39 -19.37 14.43
CA ARG A 208 -23.43 -19.38 13.33
C ARG A 208 -24.09 -19.22 11.95
N VAL A 209 -25.10 -18.35 11.89
CA VAL A 209 -25.78 -17.98 10.65
C VAL A 209 -24.92 -16.94 9.93
N LEU A 210 -24.22 -17.36 8.88
CA LEU A 210 -23.30 -16.52 8.12
C LEU A 210 -23.97 -15.87 6.90
N GLN A 211 -24.98 -16.56 6.35
CA GLN A 211 -25.69 -16.14 5.15
C GLN A 211 -27.21 -16.22 5.36
N ALA A 212 -27.92 -15.22 4.88
CA ALA A 212 -29.38 -15.27 4.83
C ALA A 212 -29.90 -14.68 3.54
N GLU A 213 -31.00 -15.26 3.05
CA GLU A 213 -31.63 -14.86 1.81
C GLU A 213 -33.11 -14.62 2.00
N LEU A 214 -33.58 -13.55 1.38
CA LEU A 214 -34.98 -13.16 1.31
C LEU A 214 -35.35 -13.01 -0.16
N LYS A 215 -36.43 -13.68 -0.59
CA LYS A 215 -37.05 -13.48 -1.90
C LYS A 215 -38.43 -12.90 -1.70
N ILE A 216 -38.75 -11.79 -2.36
CA ILE A 216 -40.04 -11.12 -2.26
C ILE A 216 -40.44 -10.52 -3.60
N ASN A 217 -41.71 -10.67 -3.98
CA ASN A 217 -42.25 -10.03 -5.17
C ASN A 217 -42.78 -8.65 -4.83
N ILE A 218 -42.32 -7.62 -5.54
CA ILE A 218 -42.79 -6.25 -5.31
C ILE A 218 -43.38 -5.62 -6.56
N ARG A 219 -44.18 -4.57 -6.38
CA ARG A 219 -44.58 -3.61 -7.40
C ARG A 219 -44.26 -2.20 -6.90
N LEU A 220 -43.81 -1.34 -7.79
CA LEU A 220 -43.62 0.09 -7.46
C LEU A 220 -44.94 0.88 -7.49
N THR A 221 -45.90 0.41 -8.28
CA THR A 221 -47.23 1.01 -8.44
C THR A 221 -48.30 -0.07 -8.46
N PRO A 222 -49.58 0.23 -8.12
CA PRO A 222 -50.66 -0.77 -8.13
C PRO A 222 -50.84 -1.48 -9.48
N THR A 223 -50.60 -0.77 -10.58
CA THR A 223 -50.69 -1.28 -11.96
C THR A 223 -49.36 -1.80 -12.51
N GLY A 224 -48.28 -1.72 -11.73
CA GLY A 224 -46.93 -2.10 -12.14
C GLY A 224 -46.76 -3.62 -12.28
N LYS A 225 -45.77 -4.03 -13.08
CA LYS A 225 -45.35 -5.44 -13.16
C LYS A 225 -44.72 -5.87 -11.85
N ALA A 226 -44.99 -7.10 -11.42
CA ALA A 226 -44.33 -7.69 -10.27
C ALA A 226 -42.86 -7.96 -10.61
N ILE A 227 -41.96 -7.52 -9.74
CA ILE A 227 -40.52 -7.69 -9.87
C ILE A 227 -40.06 -8.56 -8.69
N PRO A 228 -39.45 -9.73 -8.95
CA PRO A 228 -38.83 -10.53 -7.90
C PRO A 228 -37.56 -9.83 -7.42
N ILE A 229 -37.56 -9.42 -6.16
CA ILE A 229 -36.43 -8.85 -5.46
C ILE A 229 -35.84 -9.90 -4.54
N ARG A 230 -34.51 -9.98 -4.56
CA ARG A 230 -33.74 -10.88 -3.74
C ARG A 230 -32.75 -10.10 -2.92
N LEU A 231 -32.84 -10.26 -1.61
CA LEU A 231 -31.92 -9.66 -0.65
C LEU A 231 -31.02 -10.78 -0.11
N PHE A 232 -29.72 -10.57 -0.22
CA PHE A 232 -28.67 -11.47 0.26
C PHE A 232 -27.91 -10.77 1.39
N LEU A 233 -27.86 -11.43 2.55
CA LEU A 233 -27.13 -10.99 3.73
C LEU A 233 -25.90 -11.87 3.90
N THR A 234 -24.76 -11.27 4.21
CA THR A 234 -23.51 -12.01 4.44
C THR A 234 -22.73 -11.37 5.58
N ASN A 235 -22.29 -12.17 6.53
CA ASN A 235 -21.47 -11.73 7.66
C ASN A 235 -20.23 -12.63 7.82
N GLU A 236 -19.41 -12.77 6.77
CA GLU A 236 -18.27 -13.69 6.72
C GLU A 236 -17.24 -13.44 7.84
N SER A 237 -16.94 -12.16 8.13
CA SER A 237 -15.91 -11.78 9.10
C SER A 237 -16.42 -11.64 10.54
N GLY A 238 -17.73 -11.59 10.75
CA GLY A 238 -18.36 -11.36 12.05
C GLY A 238 -18.41 -9.91 12.52
N TYR A 239 -17.70 -9.00 11.84
CA TYR A 239 -17.65 -7.58 12.20
C TYR A 239 -18.42 -6.68 11.24
N TYR A 240 -18.74 -7.17 10.03
CA TYR A 240 -19.41 -6.39 8.99
C TYR A 240 -20.53 -7.19 8.33
N LEU A 241 -21.76 -6.66 8.41
CA LEU A 241 -22.92 -7.18 7.71
C LEU A 241 -23.02 -6.54 6.32
N ASP A 242 -22.76 -7.33 5.28
CA ASP A 242 -23.03 -6.90 3.92
C ASP A 242 -24.48 -7.24 3.52
N ILE A 243 -25.18 -6.23 2.99
CA ILE A 243 -26.52 -6.37 2.43
C ILE A 243 -26.44 -6.05 0.95
N SER A 244 -26.88 -7.00 0.14
CA SER A 244 -26.89 -6.89 -1.32
C SER A 244 -28.30 -7.16 -1.86
N LEU A 245 -28.82 -6.23 -2.65
CA LEU A 245 -30.15 -6.28 -3.23
C LEU A 245 -30.08 -6.54 -4.74
N TYR A 246 -30.86 -7.50 -5.21
CA TYR A 246 -30.89 -7.91 -6.61
C TYR A 246 -32.32 -7.97 -7.13
N LYS A 247 -32.49 -7.69 -8.41
CA LYS A 247 -33.67 -8.07 -9.20
C LYS A 247 -33.32 -9.28 -10.05
N GLU A 248 -34.25 -10.23 -10.19
CA GLU A 248 -34.08 -11.34 -11.13
C GLU A 248 -34.50 -10.87 -12.53
N VAL A 249 -33.58 -10.93 -13.50
CA VAL A 249 -33.78 -10.42 -14.86
C VAL A 249 -33.41 -11.49 -15.87
N THR A 250 -34.13 -11.57 -16.98
CA THR A 250 -33.81 -12.48 -18.08
C THR A 250 -32.79 -11.83 -19.01
N ASP A 251 -31.63 -12.48 -19.20
CA ASP A 251 -30.63 -12.05 -20.19
C ASP A 251 -31.18 -12.23 -21.61
N SER A 252 -31.14 -11.16 -22.40
CA SER A 252 -31.60 -11.15 -23.79
C SER A 252 -30.79 -12.06 -24.72
N ARG A 253 -29.53 -12.38 -24.39
CA ARG A 253 -28.66 -13.21 -25.24
C ARG A 253 -28.79 -14.70 -24.94
N THR A 254 -28.89 -15.07 -23.66
CA THR A 254 -28.90 -16.47 -23.22
C THR A 254 -30.29 -16.99 -22.83
N ALA A 255 -31.27 -16.10 -22.68
CA ALA A 255 -32.61 -16.38 -22.16
C ALA A 255 -32.61 -16.99 -20.73
N GLN A 256 -31.50 -16.89 -20.00
CA GLN A 256 -31.39 -17.36 -18.62
C GLN A 256 -31.67 -16.24 -17.63
N ILE A 257 -32.19 -16.59 -16.45
CA ILE A 257 -32.47 -15.63 -15.39
C ILE A 257 -31.21 -15.43 -14.54
N MET A 258 -30.83 -14.17 -14.38
CA MET A 258 -29.63 -13.73 -13.66
C MET A 258 -29.96 -12.72 -12.56
N PHE A 259 -29.07 -12.60 -11.59
CA PHE A 259 -29.09 -11.54 -10.61
C PHE A 259 -28.55 -10.25 -11.22
N GLN A 260 -29.37 -9.20 -11.23
CA GLN A 260 -28.93 -7.86 -11.54
C GLN A 260 -29.06 -7.00 -10.28
N ALA A 261 -27.98 -6.35 -9.86
CA ALA A 261 -28.00 -5.50 -8.67
C ALA A 261 -29.06 -4.39 -8.80
N TYR A 262 -29.68 -4.06 -7.68
CA TYR A 262 -30.65 -2.97 -7.57
C TYR A 262 -29.97 -1.75 -6.93
N GLY A 263 -29.89 -0.64 -7.66
CA GLY A 263 -29.13 0.57 -7.27
C GLY A 263 -27.69 0.58 -7.80
N ASP A 264 -26.87 1.50 -7.28
CA ASP A 264 -25.49 1.73 -7.76
C ASP A 264 -24.48 0.69 -7.23
N LYS A 265 -24.79 0.07 -6.08
CA LYS A 265 -23.92 -0.94 -5.46
C LYS A 265 -24.05 -2.29 -6.17
N GLN A 266 -22.97 -2.74 -6.81
CA GLN A 266 -22.90 -4.10 -7.37
C GLN A 266 -22.44 -5.10 -6.29
N GLY A 267 -23.37 -5.92 -5.80
CA GLY A 267 -23.06 -7.01 -4.88
C GLY A 267 -22.38 -8.23 -5.56
N PRO A 268 -21.87 -9.19 -4.78
CA PRO A 268 -21.07 -10.32 -5.27
C PRO A 268 -21.77 -11.25 -6.26
N LEU A 269 -23.10 -11.32 -6.26
CA LEU A 269 -23.89 -12.16 -7.17
C LEU A 269 -24.29 -11.43 -8.45
N HIS A 270 -23.92 -10.15 -8.64
CA HIS A 270 -24.26 -9.41 -9.86
C HIS A 270 -23.73 -10.15 -11.10
N GLY A 271 -24.60 -10.40 -12.07
CA GLY A 271 -24.24 -11.12 -13.29
C GLY A 271 -24.42 -12.65 -13.22
N MET A 272 -24.58 -13.21 -12.02
CA MET A 272 -24.64 -14.67 -11.82
C MET A 272 -26.03 -15.24 -12.08
N LEU A 273 -26.10 -16.50 -12.49
CA LEU A 273 -27.37 -17.21 -12.71
C LEU A 273 -28.06 -17.52 -11.38
N ILE A 274 -29.39 -17.49 -11.35
CA ILE A 274 -30.16 -17.77 -10.12
C ILE A 274 -29.94 -19.18 -9.55
N ASN A 275 -29.50 -20.13 -10.38
CA ASN A 275 -29.24 -21.52 -10.00
C ASN A 275 -27.78 -21.77 -9.55
N THR A 276 -26.99 -20.70 -9.34
CA THR A 276 -25.59 -20.80 -8.92
C THR A 276 -25.50 -21.53 -7.57
N PRO A 277 -24.77 -22.66 -7.49
CA PRO A 277 -24.59 -23.42 -6.26
C PRO A 277 -23.84 -22.65 -5.18
N TYR A 278 -24.16 -22.90 -3.91
CA TYR A 278 -23.37 -22.42 -2.78
C TYR A 278 -21.98 -23.07 -2.78
N VAL A 279 -20.96 -22.23 -2.55
CA VAL A 279 -19.57 -22.66 -2.49
C VAL A 279 -19.30 -23.35 -1.13
N THR A 280 -18.57 -24.46 -1.17
CA THR A 280 -18.17 -25.21 0.03
C THR A 280 -16.93 -24.56 0.68
N LYS A 281 -16.80 -24.71 2.00
CA LYS A 281 -15.71 -24.13 2.80
C LYS A 281 -14.36 -24.77 2.45
N ASP A 282 -14.37 -26.05 2.10
CA ASP A 282 -13.17 -26.83 1.78
C ASP A 282 -12.36 -26.22 0.64
N LEU A 283 -13.01 -25.59 -0.35
CA LEU A 283 -12.31 -24.95 -1.46
C LEU A 283 -11.49 -23.72 -1.00
N LEU A 284 -12.05 -22.92 -0.10
CA LEU A 284 -11.34 -21.79 0.50
C LEU A 284 -10.23 -22.28 1.44
N GLN A 285 -10.54 -23.27 2.28
CA GLN A 285 -9.58 -23.84 3.22
C GLN A 285 -8.42 -24.54 2.51
N SER A 286 -8.66 -25.18 1.38
CA SER A 286 -7.63 -25.75 0.50
C SER A 286 -6.68 -24.67 -0.01
N LYS A 287 -7.21 -23.52 -0.47
CA LYS A 287 -6.37 -22.39 -0.88
C LYS A 287 -5.58 -21.78 0.28
N ARG A 288 -6.21 -21.61 1.45
CA ARG A 288 -5.51 -21.17 2.68
C ARG A 288 -4.39 -22.13 3.05
N PHE A 289 -4.65 -23.43 3.02
CA PHE A 289 -3.66 -24.47 3.29
C PHE A 289 -2.50 -24.41 2.29
N GLN A 290 -2.77 -24.21 1.00
CA GLN A 290 -1.73 -24.03 -0.01
C GLN A 290 -0.84 -22.81 0.29
N ALA A 291 -1.42 -21.66 0.63
CA ALA A 291 -0.67 -20.47 1.01
C ALA A 291 0.17 -20.69 2.29
N GLN A 292 -0.44 -21.28 3.34
CA GLN A 292 0.23 -21.60 4.60
C GLN A 292 1.37 -22.60 4.42
N SER A 293 1.20 -23.60 3.56
CA SER A 293 2.25 -24.58 3.23
C SER A 293 3.46 -23.94 2.55
N LEU A 294 3.28 -22.78 1.93
CA LEU A 294 4.32 -21.96 1.32
C LEU A 294 4.83 -20.84 2.27
N GLY A 295 4.35 -20.82 3.52
CA GLY A 295 4.78 -19.88 4.55
C GLY A 295 4.26 -18.46 4.38
N THR A 296 3.07 -18.27 3.78
CA THR A 296 2.46 -16.94 3.63
C THR A 296 0.97 -16.94 3.94
N THR A 297 0.46 -15.77 4.28
CA THR A 297 -0.96 -15.49 4.50
C THR A 297 -1.72 -15.57 3.18
N TYR A 298 -2.89 -16.20 3.19
CA TYR A 298 -3.73 -16.23 2.02
C TYR A 298 -4.16 -14.80 1.64
N ILE A 299 -4.00 -14.43 0.38
CA ILE A 299 -4.09 -13.03 -0.07
C ILE A 299 -5.41 -12.34 0.31
N TYR A 300 -6.46 -13.13 0.44
CA TYR A 300 -7.81 -12.71 0.76
C TYR A 300 -8.08 -12.57 2.26
N ASP A 301 -7.25 -13.17 3.10
CA ASP A 301 -7.25 -12.95 4.55
C ASP A 301 -6.53 -11.62 4.91
N ILE A 302 -5.81 -11.00 3.96
CA ILE A 302 -5.18 -9.69 4.16
C ILE A 302 -6.24 -8.57 4.28
N PRO A 303 -7.30 -8.51 3.43
CA PRO A 303 -8.43 -7.58 3.60
C PRO A 303 -9.77 -8.27 3.93
N GLU A 304 -9.79 -9.58 4.20
CA GLU A 304 -11.00 -10.43 4.39
C GLU A 304 -12.03 -10.31 3.23
N MET A 305 -11.78 -10.92 2.06
CA MET A 305 -12.76 -10.99 0.95
C MET A 305 -12.43 -12.06 -0.12
N PHE A 306 -13.16 -12.26 -1.22
CA PHE A 306 -12.92 -13.36 -2.20
C PHE A 306 -12.83 -12.88 -3.67
N ARG A 307 -12.08 -13.58 -4.58
CA ARG A 307 -12.24 -13.62 -6.08
C ARG A 307 -11.21 -14.45 -6.93
N GLN A 308 -11.15 -14.18 -8.26
CA GLN A 308 -11.09 -15.12 -9.41
C GLN A 308 -9.83 -15.08 -10.33
N ILE A 309 -8.83 -14.21 -10.10
CA ILE A 309 -7.60 -14.09 -10.94
C ILE A 309 -6.33 -14.05 -10.08
N GLY A 310 -5.14 -14.26 -10.67
CA GLY A 310 -3.86 -14.40 -9.95
C GLY A 310 -3.30 -13.11 -9.32
N MET A 311 -4.04 -12.02 -9.44
CA MET A 311 -3.72 -10.72 -8.86
C MET A 311 -5.03 -10.10 -8.35
N VAL A 312 -4.96 -9.39 -7.23
CA VAL A 312 -6.09 -8.68 -6.63
C VAL A 312 -5.69 -7.27 -6.29
N ALA A 313 -6.66 -6.36 -6.39
CA ALA A 313 -6.47 -4.96 -6.05
C ALA A 313 -7.68 -4.44 -5.27
N TRP A 314 -7.42 -3.64 -4.24
CA TRP A 314 -8.43 -2.97 -3.44
C TRP A 314 -8.08 -1.49 -3.29
N LYS A 315 -9.08 -0.63 -3.46
CA LYS A 315 -9.05 0.72 -2.91
C LYS A 315 -9.63 0.65 -1.51
N MET A 316 -8.83 0.98 -0.50
CA MET A 316 -9.22 0.90 0.90
C MET A 316 -9.25 2.30 1.49
N THR A 317 -10.41 2.68 2.02
CA THR A 317 -10.57 3.90 2.82
C THR A 317 -10.72 3.49 4.29
N PHE A 318 -9.79 3.89 5.14
CA PHE A 318 -9.83 3.56 6.56
C PHE A 318 -9.43 4.75 7.42
N LYS A 319 -9.97 4.78 8.63
CA LYS A 319 -9.67 5.80 9.64
C LYS A 319 -8.43 5.37 10.41
N SER A 320 -7.46 6.27 10.52
CA SER A 320 -6.25 6.07 11.30
C SER A 320 -6.10 7.19 12.34
N PRO A 321 -5.28 7.02 13.40
CA PRO A 321 -5.08 8.07 14.40
C PRO A 321 -4.67 9.42 13.79
N GLU A 322 -3.90 9.38 12.72
CA GLU A 322 -3.43 10.57 12.00
C GLU A 322 -4.39 11.12 10.95
N TYR A 323 -5.36 10.30 10.49
CA TYR A 323 -6.48 10.73 9.64
C TYR A 323 -7.79 10.16 10.18
N PRO A 324 -8.39 10.77 11.24
CA PRO A 324 -9.63 10.28 11.83
C PRO A 324 -10.83 10.31 10.88
N GLU A 325 -10.83 11.21 9.89
CA GLU A 325 -11.84 11.28 8.83
C GLU A 325 -11.68 10.20 7.76
N GLY A 326 -10.51 9.58 7.68
CA GLY A 326 -10.18 8.54 6.71
C GLY A 326 -9.05 8.91 5.77
N ARG A 327 -8.33 7.88 5.31
CA ARG A 327 -7.34 7.96 4.24
C ARG A 327 -7.56 6.83 3.23
N ASP A 328 -7.23 7.11 1.97
CA ASP A 328 -7.30 6.16 0.87
C ASP A 328 -5.93 5.60 0.51
N ILE A 329 -5.87 4.32 0.19
CA ILE A 329 -4.73 3.67 -0.45
C ILE A 329 -5.20 2.66 -1.48
N ILE A 330 -4.31 2.29 -2.41
CA ILE A 330 -4.52 1.13 -3.28
C ILE A 330 -3.55 0.01 -2.87
N VAL A 331 -4.08 -1.17 -2.59
CA VAL A 331 -3.31 -2.37 -2.28
C VAL A 331 -3.47 -3.36 -3.41
N ILE A 332 -2.34 -3.84 -3.92
CA ILE A 332 -2.27 -4.85 -4.97
C ILE A 332 -1.52 -6.05 -4.41
N GLY A 333 -1.95 -7.27 -4.69
CA GLY A 333 -1.20 -8.45 -4.27
C GLY A 333 -1.49 -9.69 -5.10
N ASN A 334 -0.51 -10.58 -5.18
CA ASN A 334 -0.61 -11.82 -5.94
C ASN A 334 -1.41 -12.88 -5.17
N ASP A 335 -2.25 -13.65 -5.87
CA ASP A 335 -2.77 -14.92 -5.36
C ASP A 335 -1.79 -16.04 -5.73
N ILE A 336 -0.92 -16.42 -4.79
CA ILE A 336 0.06 -17.49 -5.01
C ILE A 336 -0.58 -18.85 -5.29
N THR A 337 -1.85 -19.06 -4.91
CA THR A 337 -2.59 -20.31 -5.17
C THR A 337 -3.06 -20.41 -6.62
N TYR A 338 -3.16 -19.28 -7.33
CA TYR A 338 -3.57 -19.23 -8.73
C TYR A 338 -2.33 -19.21 -9.62
N ARG A 339 -2.08 -20.33 -10.32
CA ARG A 339 -0.92 -20.51 -11.21
C ARG A 339 0.38 -19.97 -10.59
N ILE A 340 0.65 -20.37 -9.34
CA ILE A 340 1.84 -20.00 -8.54
C ILE A 340 2.11 -18.48 -8.43
N GLY A 341 1.06 -17.66 -8.55
CA GLY A 341 1.16 -16.19 -8.53
C GLY A 341 1.95 -15.63 -9.72
N SER A 342 1.97 -16.33 -10.86
CA SER A 342 2.68 -15.89 -12.06
C SER A 342 1.98 -14.73 -12.78
N PHE A 343 2.76 -13.82 -13.33
CA PHE A 343 2.29 -12.67 -14.10
C PHE A 343 1.95 -13.08 -15.54
N GLY A 344 0.66 -13.17 -15.85
CA GLY A 344 0.14 -13.20 -17.21
C GLY A 344 -0.41 -11.81 -17.62
N PRO A 345 -0.92 -11.65 -18.86
CA PRO A 345 -1.30 -10.34 -19.37
C PRO A 345 -2.48 -9.73 -18.61
N GLN A 346 -3.37 -10.56 -18.06
CA GLN A 346 -4.50 -10.11 -17.25
C GLN A 346 -4.05 -9.64 -15.86
N GLU A 347 -3.09 -10.33 -15.25
CA GLU A 347 -2.48 -9.90 -14.00
C GLU A 347 -1.70 -8.60 -14.18
N ASP A 348 -0.93 -8.48 -15.27
CA ASP A 348 -0.23 -7.25 -15.66
C ASP A 348 -1.21 -6.09 -15.87
N LEU A 349 -2.32 -6.33 -16.59
CA LEU A 349 -3.33 -5.30 -16.86
C LEU A 349 -4.03 -4.83 -15.58
N LEU A 350 -4.36 -5.72 -14.65
CA LEU A 350 -4.94 -5.32 -13.36
C LEU A 350 -3.95 -4.46 -12.57
N PHE A 351 -2.69 -4.92 -12.47
CA PHE A 351 -1.64 -4.18 -11.77
C PHE A 351 -1.44 -2.77 -12.38
N LEU A 352 -1.43 -2.69 -13.71
CA LEU A 352 -1.34 -1.45 -14.47
C LEU A 352 -2.49 -0.50 -14.12
N ARG A 353 -3.74 -0.92 -14.32
CA ARG A 353 -4.92 -0.05 -14.12
C ARG A 353 -5.07 0.40 -12.67
N ALA A 354 -4.74 -0.48 -11.72
CA ALA A 354 -4.71 -0.11 -10.30
C ALA A 354 -3.60 0.90 -9.98
N SER A 355 -2.42 0.76 -10.59
CA SER A 355 -1.32 1.73 -10.44
C SER A 355 -1.63 3.08 -11.09
N GLU A 356 -2.22 3.08 -12.29
CA GLU A 356 -2.66 4.29 -12.97
C GLU A 356 -3.72 5.05 -12.17
N LEU A 357 -4.65 4.33 -11.53
CA LEU A 357 -5.65 4.92 -10.63
C LEU A 357 -4.99 5.55 -9.39
N ALA A 358 -4.06 4.84 -8.75
CA ALA A 358 -3.33 5.36 -7.58
C ALA A 358 -2.57 6.65 -7.92
N ARG A 359 -1.89 6.66 -9.07
CA ARG A 359 -1.17 7.80 -9.59
C ARG A 359 -2.10 8.96 -9.95
N ALA A 360 -3.20 8.68 -10.66
CA ALA A 360 -4.17 9.71 -11.06
C ALA A 360 -4.84 10.40 -9.86
N GLU A 361 -5.11 9.67 -8.78
CA GLU A 361 -5.63 10.24 -7.53
C GLU A 361 -4.53 10.78 -6.59
N GLY A 362 -3.26 10.51 -6.91
CA GLY A 362 -2.11 10.90 -6.11
C GLY A 362 -2.02 10.18 -4.75
N ILE A 363 -2.64 9.01 -4.58
CA ILE A 363 -2.69 8.25 -3.31
C ILE A 363 -1.64 7.13 -3.25
N PRO A 364 -1.21 6.69 -2.05
CA PRO A 364 -0.22 5.63 -1.90
C PRO A 364 -0.64 4.29 -2.52
N ARG A 365 0.34 3.58 -3.09
CA ARG A 365 0.20 2.21 -3.61
C ARG A 365 1.06 1.24 -2.82
N ILE A 366 0.44 0.19 -2.27
CA ILE A 366 1.10 -0.90 -1.56
C ILE A 366 1.05 -2.16 -2.42
N TYR A 367 2.19 -2.84 -2.58
CA TYR A 367 2.28 -4.10 -3.32
C TYR A 367 2.71 -5.25 -2.40
N VAL A 368 1.85 -6.26 -2.22
CA VAL A 368 2.15 -7.49 -1.48
C VAL A 368 2.67 -8.54 -2.46
N SER A 369 3.97 -8.79 -2.41
CA SER A 369 4.71 -9.58 -3.38
C SER A 369 4.88 -11.03 -2.93
N ALA A 370 4.15 -11.94 -3.60
CA ALA A 370 4.28 -13.39 -3.46
C ALA A 370 4.05 -14.05 -4.83
N ASN A 371 5.11 -14.15 -5.65
CA ASN A 371 5.00 -14.50 -7.07
C ASN A 371 6.13 -15.43 -7.56
N SER A 372 6.03 -15.84 -8.81
CA SER A 372 7.01 -16.69 -9.52
C SER A 372 7.56 -16.04 -10.79
N GLY A 373 7.43 -14.72 -10.91
CA GLY A 373 7.77 -13.97 -12.12
C GLY A 373 6.73 -14.11 -13.22
N ALA A 374 7.15 -13.93 -14.47
CA ALA A 374 6.29 -14.05 -15.64
C ALA A 374 5.76 -15.48 -15.79
N ARG A 375 4.54 -15.62 -16.30
CA ARG A 375 3.94 -16.94 -16.57
C ARG A 375 4.77 -17.67 -17.63
N ILE A 376 5.02 -18.94 -17.35
CA ILE A 376 5.74 -19.87 -18.22
C ILE A 376 4.74 -20.92 -18.70
N GLY A 377 4.76 -21.21 -19.99
CA GLY A 377 4.00 -22.32 -20.56
C GLY A 377 4.52 -22.69 -21.94
N LEU A 378 3.97 -23.75 -22.50
CA LEU A 378 4.14 -24.15 -23.89
C LEU A 378 2.75 -24.46 -24.44
N ALA A 379 2.58 -24.44 -25.77
CA ALA A 379 1.32 -24.79 -26.41
C ALA A 379 0.99 -26.29 -26.18
N GLU A 380 0.20 -26.59 -25.15
CA GLU A 380 -0.19 -27.95 -24.76
C GLU A 380 -0.95 -28.66 -25.88
N GLU A 381 -1.77 -27.92 -26.63
CA GLU A 381 -2.46 -28.42 -27.81
C GLU A 381 -1.48 -28.95 -28.85
N ILE A 382 -0.33 -28.28 -29.05
CA ILE A 382 0.68 -28.72 -30.02
C ILE A 382 1.52 -29.86 -29.45
N ARG A 383 1.82 -29.86 -28.15
CA ARG A 383 2.66 -30.89 -27.49
C ARG A 383 2.15 -32.31 -27.75
N HIS A 384 0.83 -32.50 -27.81
CA HIS A 384 0.21 -33.80 -28.04
C HIS A 384 -0.04 -34.13 -29.52
N MET A 385 0.26 -33.22 -30.44
CA MET A 385 -0.03 -33.37 -31.87
C MET A 385 1.21 -33.32 -32.77
N PHE A 386 2.34 -32.76 -32.32
CA PHE A 386 3.53 -32.65 -33.18
C PHE A 386 4.15 -34.03 -33.44
N HIS A 387 4.67 -34.19 -34.65
CA HIS A 387 5.45 -35.33 -35.10
C HIS A 387 6.90 -34.91 -35.33
N VAL A 388 7.82 -35.88 -35.25
CA VAL A 388 9.25 -35.68 -35.49
C VAL A 388 9.61 -36.34 -36.82
N ALA A 389 10.20 -35.57 -37.73
CA ALA A 389 10.80 -36.11 -38.95
C ALA A 389 12.22 -36.56 -38.60
N TRP A 390 12.41 -37.85 -38.32
CA TRP A 390 13.73 -38.40 -37.97
C TRP A 390 14.67 -38.39 -39.18
N VAL A 391 15.99 -38.45 -38.92
CA VAL A 391 16.98 -38.77 -39.96
C VAL A 391 16.84 -40.24 -40.37
N ASP A 392 16.62 -41.10 -39.38
CA ASP A 392 16.34 -42.52 -39.52
C ASP A 392 15.25 -42.91 -38.49
N PRO A 393 14.03 -43.25 -38.92
CA PRO A 393 12.95 -43.62 -38.00
C PRO A 393 13.25 -44.86 -37.15
N GLU A 394 14.10 -45.77 -37.65
CA GLU A 394 14.48 -47.00 -36.94
C GLU A 394 15.61 -46.74 -35.91
N ASP A 395 16.36 -45.63 -36.03
CA ASP A 395 17.42 -45.23 -35.11
C ASP A 395 17.39 -43.72 -34.78
N PRO A 396 16.56 -43.30 -33.81
CA PRO A 396 16.41 -41.89 -33.42
C PRO A 396 17.70 -41.21 -32.93
N TYR A 397 18.73 -41.97 -32.53
CA TYR A 397 20.01 -41.40 -32.07
C TYR A 397 20.80 -40.71 -33.18
N LYS A 398 20.50 -41.01 -34.44
CA LYS A 398 21.05 -40.28 -35.60
C LYS A 398 20.53 -38.84 -35.70
N GLY A 399 19.57 -38.47 -34.86
CA GLY A 399 19.00 -37.14 -34.77
C GLY A 399 17.71 -36.99 -35.59
N TYR A 400 17.16 -35.77 -35.55
CA TYR A 400 15.94 -35.40 -36.25
C TYR A 400 16.19 -34.25 -37.24
N ARG A 401 15.36 -34.16 -38.26
CA ARG A 401 15.40 -33.13 -39.31
C ARG A 401 14.56 -31.92 -38.94
N TYR A 402 13.31 -32.12 -38.53
CA TYR A 402 12.39 -31.05 -38.13
C TYR A 402 11.15 -31.61 -37.39
N LEU A 403 10.31 -30.72 -36.87
CA LEU A 403 8.99 -31.03 -36.30
C LEU A 403 7.89 -30.67 -37.30
N TYR A 404 6.86 -31.50 -37.40
CA TYR A 404 5.77 -31.30 -38.36
C TYR A 404 4.40 -31.73 -37.81
N LEU A 405 3.35 -31.32 -38.51
CA LEU A 405 1.99 -31.81 -38.33
C LEU A 405 1.53 -32.56 -39.58
N THR A 406 0.68 -33.56 -39.38
CA THR A 406 -0.04 -34.18 -40.49
C THR A 406 -1.03 -33.17 -41.10
N PRO A 407 -1.45 -33.33 -42.37
CA PRO A 407 -2.46 -32.46 -42.97
C PRO A 407 -3.79 -32.44 -42.21
N GLN A 408 -4.11 -33.53 -41.50
CA GLN A 408 -5.32 -33.65 -40.70
C GLN A 408 -5.21 -32.82 -39.41
N ASP A 409 -4.07 -32.89 -38.73
CA ASP A 409 -3.85 -32.11 -37.50
C ASP A 409 -3.66 -30.63 -37.81
N TYR A 410 -2.94 -30.28 -38.89
CA TYR A 410 -2.81 -28.88 -39.32
C TYR A 410 -4.16 -28.23 -39.61
N LYS A 411 -5.11 -28.95 -40.24
CA LYS A 411 -6.48 -28.44 -40.48
C LYS A 411 -7.24 -28.14 -39.18
N ARG A 412 -6.93 -28.83 -38.08
CA ARG A 412 -7.58 -28.59 -36.77
C ARG A 412 -7.09 -27.30 -36.10
N VAL A 413 -5.81 -26.95 -36.30
CA VAL A 413 -5.16 -25.82 -35.59
C VAL A 413 -4.97 -24.56 -36.44
N SER A 414 -4.93 -24.68 -37.77
CA SER A 414 -4.72 -23.54 -38.68
C SER A 414 -5.81 -22.47 -38.55
N ALA A 415 -7.08 -22.87 -38.36
CA ALA A 415 -8.18 -21.93 -38.16
C ALA A 415 -8.10 -21.13 -36.84
N LEU A 416 -7.26 -21.57 -35.90
CA LEU A 416 -7.10 -20.97 -34.58
C LEU A 416 -5.85 -20.09 -34.49
N ASN A 417 -5.11 -19.91 -35.59
CA ASN A 417 -3.81 -19.24 -35.63
C ASN A 417 -2.81 -19.80 -34.61
N SER A 418 -2.86 -21.09 -34.28
CA SER A 418 -1.98 -21.67 -33.24
C SER A 418 -0.55 -21.93 -33.72
N VAL A 419 -0.34 -22.11 -35.03
CA VAL A 419 0.96 -22.36 -35.64
C VAL A 419 1.03 -21.74 -37.03
N HIS A 420 2.22 -21.29 -37.42
CA HIS A 420 2.57 -21.13 -38.82
C HIS A 420 3.35 -22.37 -39.27
N CYS A 421 2.99 -22.88 -40.44
CA CYS A 421 3.63 -24.05 -41.02
C CYS A 421 3.94 -23.84 -42.49
N GLU A 422 4.99 -24.50 -42.95
CA GLU A 422 5.35 -24.61 -44.35
C GLU A 422 4.94 -26.00 -44.86
N HIS A 423 4.22 -26.04 -45.98
CA HIS A 423 3.88 -27.31 -46.63
C HIS A 423 5.13 -27.86 -47.34
N VAL A 424 5.45 -29.11 -47.05
CA VAL A 424 6.59 -29.83 -47.64
C VAL A 424 6.19 -31.24 -48.01
N GLU A 425 6.76 -31.75 -49.11
CA GLU A 425 6.66 -33.15 -49.51
C GLU A 425 7.97 -33.85 -49.10
N ASP A 426 7.91 -34.81 -48.20
CA ASP A 426 9.10 -35.51 -47.69
C ASP A 426 8.78 -36.97 -47.41
N GLU A 427 9.66 -37.89 -47.83
CA GLU A 427 9.45 -39.35 -47.76
C GLU A 427 8.13 -39.82 -48.42
N GLY A 428 7.60 -39.07 -49.38
CA GLY A 428 6.33 -39.36 -50.04
C GLY A 428 5.09 -39.00 -49.20
N GLU A 429 5.26 -38.27 -48.09
CA GLU A 429 4.20 -37.76 -47.25
C GLU A 429 4.12 -36.23 -47.36
N SER A 430 2.89 -35.71 -47.50
CA SER A 430 2.62 -34.27 -47.36
C SER A 430 2.66 -33.89 -45.89
N ARG A 431 3.66 -33.09 -45.49
CA ARG A 431 3.88 -32.66 -44.11
C ARG A 431 3.73 -31.14 -43.98
N TYR A 432 3.25 -30.67 -42.83
CA TYR A 432 3.25 -29.25 -42.48
C TYR A 432 4.33 -29.01 -41.44
N LYS A 433 5.52 -28.64 -41.92
CA LYS A 433 6.68 -28.34 -41.06
C LYS A 433 6.36 -27.10 -40.22
N ILE A 434 6.51 -27.22 -38.90
CA ILE A 434 6.23 -26.11 -37.99
C ILE A 434 7.36 -25.08 -38.13
N THR A 435 7.01 -23.85 -38.51
CA THR A 435 7.96 -22.73 -38.59
C THR A 435 7.86 -21.88 -37.33
N ASP A 436 6.64 -21.54 -36.92
CA ASP A 436 6.36 -20.72 -35.73
C ASP A 436 5.25 -21.36 -34.90
N ILE A 437 5.41 -21.38 -33.58
CA ILE A 437 4.35 -21.73 -32.63
C ILE A 437 3.82 -20.44 -32.04
N ILE A 438 2.56 -20.11 -32.36
CA ILE A 438 1.88 -18.93 -31.84
C ILE A 438 1.18 -19.26 -30.52
N GLY A 439 0.54 -20.43 -30.47
CA GLY A 439 -0.23 -20.92 -29.32
C GLY A 439 -1.63 -20.31 -29.23
N LYS A 440 -2.60 -21.13 -28.85
CA LYS A 440 -3.97 -20.67 -28.56
C LYS A 440 -4.08 -20.13 -27.13
N GLU A 441 -3.35 -20.72 -26.19
CA GLU A 441 -3.35 -20.26 -24.80
C GLU A 441 -2.60 -18.93 -24.68
N GLU A 442 -3.25 -17.94 -24.09
CA GLU A 442 -2.67 -16.63 -23.87
C GLU A 442 -1.83 -16.57 -22.59
N GLY A 443 -0.71 -15.87 -22.66
CA GLY A 443 0.13 -15.60 -21.50
C GLY A 443 1.19 -16.66 -21.24
N ILE A 444 1.76 -17.25 -22.30
CA ILE A 444 2.86 -18.21 -22.20
C ILE A 444 4.11 -17.77 -22.96
N GLY A 445 4.03 -16.67 -23.71
CA GLY A 445 5.08 -16.16 -24.58
C GLY A 445 5.39 -14.67 -24.42
N PRO A 446 5.78 -13.96 -25.51
CA PRO A 446 6.28 -12.59 -25.47
C PRO A 446 5.24 -11.55 -25.03
N GLU A 447 3.94 -11.87 -25.10
CA GLU A 447 2.86 -11.05 -24.57
C GLU A 447 3.03 -10.76 -23.07
N ASN A 448 3.54 -11.72 -22.29
CA ASN A 448 3.88 -11.52 -20.88
C ASN A 448 5.04 -10.54 -20.70
N LEU A 449 6.06 -10.62 -21.56
CA LEU A 449 7.22 -9.73 -21.48
C LEU A 449 6.82 -8.29 -21.78
N ARG A 450 5.90 -8.09 -22.74
CA ARG A 450 5.34 -6.78 -23.06
C ARG A 450 4.51 -6.23 -21.89
N GLY A 451 3.66 -7.05 -21.28
CA GLY A 451 2.89 -6.68 -20.09
C GLY A 451 3.80 -6.33 -18.91
N SER A 452 4.78 -7.20 -18.62
CA SER A 452 5.82 -6.99 -17.61
C SER A 452 6.60 -5.69 -17.81
N GLY A 453 7.02 -5.39 -19.04
CA GLY A 453 7.69 -4.12 -19.38
C GLY A 453 6.80 -2.90 -19.16
N MET A 454 5.51 -3.02 -19.47
CA MET A 454 4.52 -1.95 -19.27
C MET A 454 4.35 -1.61 -17.79
N ILE A 455 4.18 -2.61 -16.92
CA ILE A 455 4.04 -2.40 -15.47
C ILE A 455 5.34 -1.96 -14.79
N ALA A 456 6.50 -2.33 -15.34
CA ALA A 456 7.79 -1.80 -14.89
C ALA A 456 7.90 -0.30 -15.18
N GLY A 457 7.53 0.13 -16.38
CA GLY A 457 7.46 1.55 -16.76
C GLY A 457 6.51 2.34 -15.85
N GLU A 458 5.28 1.86 -15.68
CA GLU A 458 4.30 2.52 -14.80
C GLU A 458 4.75 2.53 -13.34
N SER A 459 5.39 1.48 -12.83
CA SER A 459 5.90 1.47 -11.45
C SER A 459 7.03 2.47 -11.23
N SER A 460 7.88 2.68 -12.24
CA SER A 460 8.94 3.69 -12.20
C SER A 460 8.35 5.10 -12.16
N LEU A 461 7.32 5.37 -12.99
CA LEU A 461 6.59 6.63 -12.99
C LEU A 461 5.87 6.86 -11.66
N ALA A 462 5.16 5.84 -11.18
CA ALA A 462 4.42 5.88 -9.93
C ALA A 462 5.35 6.20 -8.73
N TYR A 463 6.56 5.63 -8.63
CA TYR A 463 7.49 6.00 -7.56
C TYR A 463 7.89 7.47 -7.56
N ASN A 464 8.02 8.07 -8.75
CA ASN A 464 8.39 9.48 -8.86
C ASN A 464 7.24 10.42 -8.50
N GLU A 465 5.99 9.95 -8.52
CA GLU A 465 4.79 10.76 -8.33
C GLU A 465 4.11 10.47 -6.98
N ILE A 466 3.92 9.22 -6.61
CA ILE A 466 3.20 8.76 -5.42
C ILE A 466 4.07 7.91 -4.49
N ILE A 467 3.56 7.69 -3.27
CA ILE A 467 4.20 6.82 -2.30
C ILE A 467 3.99 5.36 -2.69
N THR A 468 5.10 4.64 -2.86
CA THR A 468 5.12 3.21 -3.19
C THR A 468 5.80 2.41 -2.10
N ILE A 469 5.16 1.32 -1.65
CA ILE A 469 5.72 0.38 -0.65
C ILE A 469 5.50 -1.05 -1.16
N SER A 470 6.51 -1.91 -0.96
CA SER A 470 6.44 -3.34 -1.28
C SER A 470 6.66 -4.18 -0.02
N LEU A 471 5.80 -5.18 0.18
CA LEU A 471 5.94 -6.19 1.25
C LEU A 471 6.25 -7.54 0.60
N VAL A 472 7.40 -8.13 0.90
CA VAL A 472 7.81 -9.45 0.43
C VAL A 472 7.45 -10.48 1.50
N THR A 473 6.40 -11.26 1.25
CA THR A 473 5.85 -12.22 2.23
C THR A 473 6.36 -13.65 2.04
N CYS A 474 6.66 -14.06 0.79
CA CYS A 474 7.08 -15.43 0.47
C CYS A 474 8.29 -15.44 -0.47
N ARG A 475 8.05 -15.22 -1.76
CA ARG A 475 9.09 -15.18 -2.79
C ARG A 475 8.72 -14.17 -3.84
N ALA A 476 9.72 -13.43 -4.31
CA ALA A 476 9.59 -12.47 -5.41
C ALA A 476 10.65 -12.83 -6.45
N ILE A 477 10.21 -13.19 -7.66
CA ILE A 477 11.09 -13.75 -8.71
C ILE A 477 11.00 -12.91 -9.97
N GLY A 478 12.14 -12.66 -10.63
CA GLY A 478 12.18 -12.04 -11.96
C GLY A 478 11.55 -10.66 -11.98
N ILE A 479 10.49 -10.46 -12.79
CA ILE A 479 9.79 -9.16 -12.85
C ILE A 479 9.23 -8.72 -11.50
N GLY A 480 8.73 -9.65 -10.67
CA GLY A 480 8.27 -9.34 -9.32
C GLY A 480 9.36 -8.70 -8.47
N ALA A 481 10.61 -9.15 -8.62
CA ALA A 481 11.74 -8.58 -7.91
C ALA A 481 12.11 -7.17 -8.40
N TYR A 482 12.02 -6.92 -9.71
CA TYR A 482 12.20 -5.59 -10.26
C TYR A 482 11.11 -4.62 -9.82
N LEU A 483 9.84 -5.05 -9.77
CA LEU A 483 8.73 -4.21 -9.28
C LEU A 483 8.93 -3.81 -7.82
N VAL A 484 9.48 -4.70 -6.98
CA VAL A 484 9.86 -4.38 -5.60
C VAL A 484 10.93 -3.29 -5.58
N ARG A 485 12.02 -3.44 -6.36
CA ARG A 485 13.09 -2.42 -6.44
C ARG A 485 12.61 -1.09 -7.03
N LEU A 486 11.71 -1.12 -8.00
CA LEU A 486 11.09 0.06 -8.62
C LEU A 486 10.09 0.74 -7.67
N GLY A 487 9.41 -0.03 -6.82
CA GLY A 487 8.63 0.48 -5.69
C GLY A 487 9.49 1.03 -4.54
N GLN A 488 10.79 0.69 -4.54
CA GLN A 488 11.88 1.25 -3.73
C GLN A 488 11.82 0.86 -2.26
N ARG A 489 10.71 1.15 -1.57
CA ARG A 489 10.57 0.92 -0.12
C ARG A 489 10.13 -0.51 0.14
N THR A 490 11.01 -1.32 0.72
CA THR A 490 10.79 -2.77 0.85
C THR A 490 10.78 -3.22 2.30
N ILE A 491 9.73 -3.94 2.70
CA ILE A 491 9.69 -4.70 3.94
C ILE A 491 9.77 -6.18 3.56
N GLN A 492 10.65 -6.93 4.21
CA GLN A 492 10.90 -8.33 3.89
C GLN A 492 10.72 -9.22 5.11
N VAL A 493 9.87 -10.24 4.98
CA VAL A 493 9.68 -11.26 6.03
C VAL A 493 10.91 -12.17 6.07
N GLU A 494 11.38 -12.55 7.26
CA GLU A 494 12.65 -13.28 7.48
C GLU A 494 12.85 -14.50 6.57
N ASN A 495 11.82 -15.32 6.39
CA ASN A 495 11.88 -16.54 5.57
C ASN A 495 11.66 -16.31 4.07
N SER A 496 11.45 -15.07 3.66
CA SER A 496 11.16 -14.71 2.27
C SER A 496 12.42 -14.34 1.48
N HIS A 497 12.35 -14.44 0.15
CA HIS A 497 13.46 -14.05 -0.73
C HIS A 497 13.05 -13.25 -1.95
N LEU A 498 13.91 -12.30 -2.29
CA LEU A 498 13.85 -11.43 -3.46
C LEU A 498 14.97 -11.82 -4.43
N ILE A 499 14.64 -12.59 -5.48
CA ILE A 499 15.63 -13.17 -6.40
C ILE A 499 15.31 -12.86 -7.86
N LEU A 500 16.34 -12.89 -8.71
CA LEU A 500 16.17 -12.85 -10.16
C LEU A 500 16.09 -14.26 -10.76
N THR A 501 17.02 -15.13 -10.35
CA THR A 501 17.16 -16.50 -10.84
C THR A 501 17.25 -17.46 -9.66
N GLY A 502 16.56 -18.59 -9.73
CA GLY A 502 16.57 -19.60 -8.66
C GLY A 502 17.95 -20.24 -8.46
N ALA A 503 18.29 -20.55 -7.20
CA ALA A 503 19.56 -21.19 -6.82
C ALA A 503 19.82 -22.49 -7.60
N GLY A 504 18.79 -23.34 -7.74
CA GLY A 504 18.89 -24.58 -8.51
C GLY A 504 19.19 -24.37 -10.00
N ALA A 505 18.77 -23.25 -10.59
CA ALA A 505 19.10 -22.93 -11.98
C ALA A 505 20.58 -22.50 -12.12
N LEU A 506 21.09 -21.71 -11.17
CA LEU A 506 22.51 -21.32 -11.14
C LEU A 506 23.42 -22.53 -10.94
N ASN A 507 23.06 -23.46 -10.04
CA ASN A 507 23.81 -24.70 -9.85
C ASN A 507 23.89 -25.55 -11.12
N LYS A 508 22.79 -25.63 -11.88
CA LYS A 508 22.78 -26.33 -13.18
C LYS A 508 23.71 -25.67 -14.20
N VAL A 509 23.76 -24.35 -14.25
CA VAL A 509 24.66 -23.60 -15.14
C VAL A 509 26.12 -23.80 -14.76
N LEU A 510 26.42 -23.83 -13.46
CA LEU A 510 27.78 -24.02 -12.93
C LEU A 510 28.22 -25.49 -12.89
N GLY A 511 27.32 -26.44 -13.15
CA GLY A 511 27.61 -27.88 -13.15
C GLY A 511 27.88 -28.48 -11.76
N ARG A 512 27.66 -27.73 -10.68
CA ARG A 512 27.87 -28.15 -9.29
C ARG A 512 26.91 -27.43 -8.34
N GLU A 513 26.69 -28.01 -7.17
CA GLU A 513 25.86 -27.40 -6.13
C GLU A 513 26.66 -26.29 -5.42
N VAL A 514 26.40 -25.03 -5.78
CA VAL A 514 27.05 -23.85 -5.19
C VAL A 514 26.18 -23.23 -4.11
N TYR A 515 24.89 -23.05 -4.41
CA TYR A 515 23.92 -22.44 -3.51
C TYR A 515 22.89 -23.48 -3.06
N THR A 516 22.66 -23.60 -1.77
CA THR A 516 21.73 -24.58 -1.18
C THR A 516 20.33 -24.01 -0.93
N SER A 517 20.18 -22.68 -0.95
CA SER A 517 18.90 -22.00 -0.71
C SER A 517 18.79 -20.71 -1.50
N ASN A 518 17.57 -20.35 -1.94
CA ASN A 518 17.30 -19.05 -2.54
C ASN A 518 17.55 -17.89 -1.57
N ASN A 519 17.43 -18.11 -0.25
CA ASN A 519 17.72 -17.07 0.75
C ASN A 519 19.20 -16.67 0.73
N GLN A 520 20.12 -17.55 0.33
CA GLN A 520 21.54 -17.20 0.17
C GLN A 520 21.79 -16.14 -0.92
N LEU A 521 20.83 -15.97 -1.83
CA LEU A 521 20.91 -15.01 -2.94
C LEU A 521 20.00 -13.79 -2.73
N GLY A 522 18.82 -14.01 -2.12
CA GLY A 522 17.77 -12.99 -2.03
C GLY A 522 17.12 -12.83 -0.66
N GLY A 523 17.58 -13.55 0.36
CA GLY A 523 17.06 -13.42 1.71
C GLY A 523 17.47 -12.10 2.38
N ILE A 524 16.97 -11.86 3.58
CA ILE A 524 17.25 -10.63 4.35
C ILE A 524 18.75 -10.41 4.59
N GLN A 525 19.52 -11.49 4.74
CA GLN A 525 20.97 -11.43 4.93
C GLN A 525 21.73 -10.90 3.70
N ILE A 526 21.06 -10.81 2.56
CA ILE A 526 21.59 -10.15 1.36
C ILE A 526 20.93 -8.78 1.20
N MET A 527 19.60 -8.75 1.17
CA MET A 527 18.85 -7.55 0.77
C MET A 527 18.81 -6.46 1.84
N HIS A 528 18.79 -6.80 3.12
CA HIS A 528 18.88 -5.80 4.18
C HIS A 528 20.31 -5.28 4.32
N ASN A 529 21.29 -6.18 4.16
CA ASN A 529 22.72 -5.90 4.24
C ASN A 529 23.27 -5.14 3.02
N ASN A 530 22.51 -5.04 1.93
CA ASN A 530 22.86 -4.22 0.76
C ASN A 530 21.91 -3.03 0.53
N GLY A 531 20.91 -2.83 1.39
CA GLY A 531 20.00 -1.69 1.34
C GLY A 531 18.80 -1.81 0.39
N VAL A 532 18.59 -2.95 -0.26
CA VAL A 532 17.35 -3.19 -1.05
C VAL A 532 16.13 -3.34 -0.14
N THR A 533 16.31 -3.98 1.01
CA THR A 533 15.31 -4.11 2.07
C THR A 533 15.51 -3.00 3.08
N HIS A 534 14.43 -2.26 3.37
CA HIS A 534 14.42 -1.17 4.33
C HIS A 534 14.15 -1.68 5.75
N CYS A 535 13.28 -2.68 5.91
CA CYS A 535 12.99 -3.29 7.22
C CYS A 535 12.71 -4.79 7.10
N THR A 536 13.08 -5.53 8.14
CA THR A 536 12.87 -6.98 8.26
C THR A 536 11.87 -7.26 9.36
N VAL A 537 11.01 -8.25 9.17
CA VAL A 537 9.95 -8.62 10.10
C VAL A 537 9.85 -10.13 10.23
N CYS A 538 9.38 -10.61 11.38
CA CYS A 538 9.29 -12.05 11.66
C CYS A 538 8.14 -12.72 10.91
N ASP A 539 7.04 -11.99 10.68
CA ASP A 539 5.84 -12.50 10.01
C ASP A 539 5.12 -11.45 9.14
N ASP A 540 4.14 -11.92 8.37
CA ASP A 540 3.35 -11.08 7.45
C ASP A 540 2.59 -9.97 8.18
N PHE A 541 2.10 -10.23 9.40
CA PHE A 541 1.28 -9.28 10.16
C PHE A 541 2.12 -8.12 10.70
N GLU A 542 3.30 -8.42 11.25
CA GLU A 542 4.30 -7.41 11.61
C GLU A 542 4.75 -6.61 10.38
N GLY A 543 4.83 -7.25 9.21
CA GLY A 543 5.03 -6.59 7.93
C GLY A 543 3.97 -5.54 7.63
N VAL A 544 2.69 -5.89 7.75
CA VAL A 544 1.56 -4.95 7.58
C VAL A 544 1.59 -3.87 8.65
N PHE A 545 1.89 -4.19 9.91
CA PHE A 545 2.05 -3.21 10.98
C PHE A 545 3.13 -2.18 10.62
N THR A 546 4.26 -2.63 10.09
CA THR A 546 5.37 -1.75 9.67
C THR A 546 4.97 -0.87 8.48
N VAL A 547 4.21 -1.39 7.50
CA VAL A 547 3.62 -0.58 6.42
C VAL A 547 2.74 0.53 7.00
N LEU A 548 1.82 0.19 7.91
CA LEU A 548 0.91 1.16 8.55
C LEU A 548 1.69 2.16 9.41
N HIS A 549 2.74 1.71 10.11
CA HIS A 549 3.63 2.57 10.88
C HIS A 549 4.33 3.60 9.99
N TRP A 550 4.84 3.19 8.82
CA TRP A 550 5.40 4.13 7.85
C TRP A 550 4.36 5.09 7.29
N LEU A 551 3.17 4.59 6.94
CA LEU A 551 2.07 5.42 6.46
C LEU A 551 1.66 6.48 7.49
N SER A 552 1.84 6.24 8.80
CA SER A 552 1.55 7.21 9.87
C SER A 552 2.44 8.46 9.85
N TYR A 553 3.59 8.40 9.17
CA TYR A 553 4.45 9.56 8.90
C TYR A 553 4.09 10.25 7.59
N MET A 554 3.43 9.54 6.67
CA MET A 554 3.27 9.94 5.28
C MET A 554 1.95 10.66 5.00
N PRO A 555 1.93 11.65 4.09
CA PRO A 555 0.70 12.29 3.66
C PRO A 555 -0.26 11.30 2.98
N LYS A 556 -1.57 11.57 3.04
CA LYS A 556 -2.57 10.72 2.39
C LYS A 556 -2.55 10.82 0.86
N SER A 557 -2.03 11.91 0.30
CA SER A 557 -1.83 12.12 -1.14
C SER A 557 -0.76 13.18 -1.41
N VAL A 558 -0.30 13.28 -2.66
CA VAL A 558 0.70 14.28 -3.12
C VAL A 558 0.24 15.74 -2.95
N HIS A 559 -1.07 15.95 -2.79
CA HIS A 559 -1.69 17.27 -2.56
C HIS A 559 -1.90 17.57 -1.08
N SER A 560 -1.68 16.59 -0.20
CA SER A 560 -1.92 16.71 1.24
C SER A 560 -0.65 17.08 1.99
N SER A 561 -0.79 17.82 3.07
CA SER A 561 0.31 18.06 4.01
C SER A 561 0.66 16.78 4.79
N VAL A 562 1.86 16.73 5.35
CA VAL A 562 2.27 15.66 6.26
C VAL A 562 1.34 15.57 7.48
N PRO A 563 1.07 14.36 8.01
CA PRO A 563 0.18 14.15 9.13
C PRO A 563 0.78 14.69 10.43
N LEU A 564 0.19 15.76 10.98
CA LEU A 564 0.51 16.26 12.30
C LEU A 564 -0.20 15.41 13.36
N LEU A 565 0.50 14.95 14.39
CA LEU A 565 -0.12 14.33 15.57
C LEU A 565 0.18 15.18 16.79
N ASN A 566 -0.73 15.17 17.76
CA ASN A 566 -0.44 15.75 19.06
C ASN A 566 0.48 14.79 19.83
N SER A 567 1.78 15.11 19.85
CA SER A 567 2.78 14.26 20.49
C SER A 567 2.67 14.32 22.01
N LYS A 568 2.95 13.19 22.67
CA LYS A 568 3.06 13.15 24.14
C LYS A 568 4.36 13.78 24.64
N ASP A 569 5.34 13.94 23.75
CA ASP A 569 6.65 14.48 24.08
C ASP A 569 6.68 16.01 23.87
N PRO A 570 6.74 16.82 24.94
CA PRO A 570 6.66 18.28 24.83
C PRO A 570 7.80 18.88 23.99
N ILE A 571 7.53 20.01 23.34
CA ILE A 571 8.50 20.70 22.48
C ILE A 571 9.48 21.58 23.25
N ASP A 572 9.10 22.01 24.45
CA ASP A 572 9.81 22.94 25.33
C ASP A 572 10.73 22.24 26.34
N ARG A 573 10.81 20.89 26.30
CA ARG A 573 11.78 20.16 27.12
C ARG A 573 13.20 20.34 26.59
N ILE A 574 14.15 20.21 27.51
CA ILE A 574 15.57 20.10 27.16
C ILE A 574 15.89 18.72 26.57
N ILE A 575 16.98 18.66 25.82
CA ILE A 575 17.58 17.40 25.40
C ILE A 575 18.62 16.98 26.45
N GLU A 576 18.38 15.87 27.16
CA GLU A 576 19.26 15.45 28.25
C GLU A 576 20.55 14.83 27.74
N PHE A 577 20.48 13.92 26.76
CA PHE A 577 21.67 13.35 26.13
C PHE A 577 22.40 14.40 25.29
N VAL A 578 23.70 14.57 25.53
CA VAL A 578 24.53 15.51 24.77
C VAL A 578 25.61 14.73 24.03
N PRO A 579 25.75 14.93 22.71
CA PRO A 579 26.89 14.42 21.95
C PRO A 579 28.24 14.75 22.59
N THR A 580 29.21 13.87 22.40
CA THR A 580 30.56 14.03 22.95
C THR A 580 31.61 13.90 21.87
N LYS A 581 32.83 14.36 22.12
CA LYS A 581 33.97 14.14 21.20
C LYS A 581 34.33 12.66 21.07
N ALA A 582 34.13 11.87 22.12
CA ALA A 582 34.34 10.44 22.07
C ALA A 582 33.21 9.78 21.25
N PRO A 583 33.49 8.70 20.50
CA PRO A 583 32.47 8.01 19.72
C PRO A 583 31.29 7.51 20.58
N TYR A 584 30.08 7.66 20.06
CA TYR A 584 28.81 7.28 20.68
C TYR A 584 27.84 6.78 19.62
N ASP A 585 26.81 6.04 20.04
CA ASP A 585 25.73 5.65 19.13
C ASP A 585 24.84 6.87 18.82
N PRO A 586 24.74 7.33 17.56
CA PRO A 586 23.95 8.50 17.21
C PRO A 586 22.46 8.32 17.55
N ARG A 587 21.96 7.08 17.65
CA ARG A 587 20.57 6.82 18.07
C ARG A 587 20.27 7.41 19.44
N TRP A 588 21.27 7.53 20.31
CA TRP A 588 21.12 8.15 21.63
C TRP A 588 20.84 9.65 21.57
N MET A 589 21.46 10.37 20.62
CA MET A 589 21.14 11.80 20.44
C MET A 589 19.79 11.98 19.75
N LEU A 590 19.34 11.02 18.93
CA LEU A 590 18.07 11.08 18.24
C LEU A 590 16.89 10.74 19.17
N ALA A 591 16.86 9.54 19.74
CA ALA A 591 15.72 9.00 20.49
C ALA A 591 15.94 8.97 22.02
N GLY A 592 17.18 9.16 22.48
CA GLY A 592 17.58 9.03 23.87
C GLY A 592 18.16 7.66 24.20
N ARG A 593 18.54 7.47 25.46
CA ARG A 593 19.11 6.21 25.97
C ARG A 593 18.71 5.95 27.42
N PRO A 594 18.77 4.69 27.90
CA PRO A 594 18.72 4.42 29.32
C PRO A 594 19.84 5.15 30.07
N HIS A 595 19.51 5.73 31.24
CA HIS A 595 20.48 6.41 32.09
C HIS A 595 21.52 5.40 32.61
N PRO A 596 22.84 5.66 32.45
CA PRO A 596 23.88 4.70 32.84
C PRO A 596 23.87 4.35 34.34
N THR A 597 23.69 5.38 35.19
CA THR A 597 23.78 5.26 36.65
C THR A 597 22.44 4.98 37.35
N GLN A 598 21.35 5.64 36.92
CA GLN A 598 20.03 5.51 37.53
C GLN A 598 19.18 4.50 36.75
N LYS A 599 19.07 3.26 37.25
CA LYS A 599 18.26 2.22 36.62
C LYS A 599 16.80 2.66 36.52
N GLY A 600 16.22 2.57 35.33
CA GLY A 600 14.83 2.94 35.05
C GLY A 600 14.60 4.42 34.67
N GLN A 601 15.64 5.27 34.75
CA GLN A 601 15.56 6.63 34.20
C GLN A 601 16.00 6.65 32.73
N TRP A 602 15.37 7.50 31.93
CA TRP A 602 15.66 7.69 30.52
C TRP A 602 16.35 9.05 30.33
N LEU A 603 17.42 9.09 29.54
CA LEU A 603 18.01 10.33 29.05
C LEU A 603 17.41 10.62 27.68
N SER A 604 16.57 11.64 27.62
CA SER A 604 15.86 12.06 26.42
C SER A 604 16.79 12.51 25.28
N GLY A 605 16.42 12.16 24.05
CA GLY A 605 17.07 12.60 22.80
C GLY A 605 16.37 13.80 22.16
N PHE A 606 16.76 14.13 20.94
CA PHE A 606 16.26 15.26 20.16
C PHE A 606 14.80 15.09 19.71
N PHE A 607 14.45 13.93 19.17
CA PHE A 607 13.11 13.61 18.67
C PHE A 607 12.18 13.09 19.75
N ASP A 608 10.91 12.95 19.38
CA ASP A 608 9.87 12.44 20.25
C ASP A 608 10.17 10.99 20.66
N TYR A 609 9.99 10.69 21.95
CA TYR A 609 10.22 9.34 22.48
C TYR A 609 9.49 8.26 21.68
N GLY A 610 10.23 7.23 21.23
CA GLY A 610 9.69 6.10 20.47
C GLY A 610 9.27 6.41 19.04
N SER A 611 9.57 7.60 18.51
CA SER A 611 9.17 7.98 17.15
C SER A 611 10.20 7.64 16.06
N PHE A 612 11.47 7.41 16.40
CA PHE A 612 12.49 7.12 15.39
C PHE A 612 12.38 5.66 14.91
N SER A 613 12.08 5.50 13.62
CA SER A 613 12.03 4.22 12.89
C SER A 613 13.18 4.17 11.89
N GLU A 614 14.23 3.43 12.23
CA GLU A 614 15.42 3.25 11.40
C GLU A 614 15.13 2.30 10.22
N ILE A 615 15.72 2.58 9.06
CA ILE A 615 15.62 1.76 7.85
C ILE A 615 17.01 1.46 7.26
N MET A 616 17.12 0.34 6.55
CA MET A 616 18.36 -0.14 5.93
C MET A 616 19.53 -0.22 6.93
N GLN A 617 19.23 -0.61 8.18
CA GLN A 617 20.15 -0.52 9.30
C GLN A 617 21.51 -1.19 9.06
N PRO A 618 21.60 -2.46 8.59
CA PRO A 618 22.87 -3.17 8.59
C PRO A 618 23.74 -2.88 7.37
N TRP A 619 23.21 -2.19 6.36
CA TRP A 619 23.96 -1.71 5.20
C TRP A 619 24.51 -0.30 5.44
N ALA A 620 25.78 -0.06 5.08
CA ALA A 620 26.45 1.24 5.25
C ALA A 620 26.17 1.87 6.63
N GLN A 621 26.47 1.11 7.68
CA GLN A 621 26.18 1.45 9.09
C GLN A 621 26.87 2.74 9.56
N THR A 622 27.82 3.27 8.79
CA THR A 622 28.45 4.57 9.00
C THR A 622 27.45 5.73 8.90
N VAL A 623 26.28 5.52 8.29
CA VAL A 623 25.17 6.47 8.27
C VAL A 623 23.87 5.81 8.71
N VAL A 624 23.18 6.48 9.63
CA VAL A 624 21.90 6.10 10.21
C VAL A 624 20.80 6.92 9.55
N VAL A 625 19.80 6.25 8.96
CA VAL A 625 18.70 6.90 8.26
C VAL A 625 17.35 6.33 8.73
N GLY A 626 16.33 7.18 8.79
CA GLY A 626 15.02 6.76 9.28
C GLY A 626 14.00 7.89 9.27
N ARG A 627 12.82 7.61 9.83
CA ARG A 627 11.76 8.61 10.03
C ARG A 627 11.59 8.87 11.51
N ALA A 628 11.33 10.10 11.91
CA ALA A 628 11.05 10.47 13.30
C ALA A 628 9.94 11.51 13.38
N ARG A 629 9.51 11.84 14.60
CA ARG A 629 8.64 12.99 14.88
C ARG A 629 9.35 14.01 15.76
N LEU A 630 9.21 15.29 15.42
CA LEU A 630 9.64 16.42 16.24
C LEU A 630 8.42 17.22 16.67
N GLY A 631 8.03 17.09 17.94
CA GLY A 631 6.81 17.73 18.45
C GLY A 631 5.55 17.31 17.68
N GLY A 632 5.53 16.09 17.16
CA GLY A 632 4.44 15.63 16.31
C GLY A 632 4.50 16.02 14.83
N ILE A 633 5.59 16.62 14.35
CA ILE A 633 5.85 16.81 12.90
C ILE A 633 6.72 15.66 12.38
N PRO A 634 6.26 14.85 11.41
CA PRO A 634 7.07 13.77 10.86
C PRO A 634 8.19 14.31 9.94
N VAL A 635 9.39 13.77 10.07
CA VAL A 635 10.60 14.16 9.32
C VAL A 635 11.39 12.93 8.89
N GLY A 636 12.02 13.00 7.72
CA GLY A 636 13.12 12.11 7.35
C GLY A 636 14.41 12.55 8.06
N VAL A 637 15.20 11.60 8.55
CA VAL A 637 16.38 11.85 9.36
C VAL A 637 17.58 11.15 8.74
N VAL A 638 18.70 11.88 8.66
CA VAL A 638 20.03 11.34 8.33
C VAL A 638 21.01 11.78 9.42
N ALA A 639 21.70 10.83 10.04
CA ALA A 639 22.70 11.07 11.07
C ALA A 639 23.94 10.20 10.84
N VAL A 640 25.08 10.63 11.38
CA VAL A 640 26.37 9.98 11.14
C VAL A 640 26.79 9.14 12.34
N GLU A 641 27.22 7.92 12.09
CA GLU A 641 27.87 7.08 13.10
C GLU A 641 29.30 7.59 13.35
N THR A 642 29.65 7.69 14.64
CA THR A 642 30.95 8.23 15.06
C THR A 642 31.94 7.12 15.40
N ARG A 643 31.45 5.92 15.69
CA ARG A 643 32.27 4.74 15.92
C ARG A 643 32.77 4.19 14.59
N THR A 644 33.95 3.59 14.61
CA THR A 644 34.39 2.72 13.51
C THR A 644 33.44 1.53 13.43
N VAL A 645 32.89 1.28 12.26
CA VAL A 645 31.98 0.17 12.00
C VAL A 645 32.73 -0.93 11.25
N GLU A 646 32.44 -2.18 11.59
CA GLU A 646 32.97 -3.35 10.91
C GLU A 646 31.94 -3.88 9.92
N LEU A 647 32.22 -3.72 8.64
CA LEU A 647 31.40 -4.27 7.56
C LEU A 647 31.92 -5.67 7.20
N SER A 648 31.05 -6.67 7.33
CA SER A 648 31.33 -8.03 6.88
C SER A 648 30.88 -8.22 5.44
N ILE A 649 31.84 -8.50 4.55
CA ILE A 649 31.58 -8.92 3.17
C ILE A 649 31.59 -10.45 3.13
N PRO A 650 30.46 -11.11 2.77
CA PRO A 650 30.41 -12.56 2.71
C PRO A 650 31.32 -13.10 1.60
N ALA A 651 31.84 -14.32 1.79
CA ALA A 651 32.53 -15.04 0.74
C ALA A 651 31.55 -15.41 -0.39
N ASP A 652 31.98 -15.34 -1.64
CA ASP A 652 31.20 -15.86 -2.77
C ASP A 652 31.47 -17.37 -2.93
N PRO A 653 30.48 -18.26 -2.68
CA PRO A 653 30.67 -19.71 -2.84
C PRO A 653 30.95 -20.15 -4.28
N ALA A 654 30.65 -19.30 -5.28
CA ALA A 654 30.98 -19.57 -6.67
C ALA A 654 32.48 -19.46 -6.95
N ASN A 655 33.21 -18.63 -6.19
CA ASN A 655 34.66 -18.51 -6.28
C ASN A 655 35.34 -19.17 -5.08
N LEU A 656 36.06 -20.27 -5.33
CA LEU A 656 36.72 -21.06 -4.28
C LEU A 656 37.82 -20.29 -3.54
N ASP A 657 38.39 -19.25 -4.16
CA ASP A 657 39.42 -18.39 -3.55
C ASP A 657 38.81 -17.25 -2.73
N SER A 658 37.48 -17.07 -2.76
CA SER A 658 36.81 -16.01 -2.01
C SER A 658 36.72 -16.37 -0.53
N GLU A 659 37.19 -15.47 0.33
CA GLU A 659 37.02 -15.53 1.78
C GLU A 659 36.14 -14.39 2.28
N ALA A 660 35.53 -14.56 3.45
CA ALA A 660 34.76 -13.51 4.09
C ALA A 660 35.73 -12.43 4.60
N LYS A 661 35.44 -11.17 4.27
CA LYS A 661 36.32 -10.04 4.62
C LYS A 661 35.63 -9.13 5.61
N ILE A 662 36.36 -8.73 6.65
CA ILE A 662 35.91 -7.70 7.59
C ILE A 662 36.64 -6.41 7.24
N ILE A 663 35.88 -5.38 6.86
CA ILE A 663 36.40 -4.06 6.52
C ILE A 663 36.03 -3.11 7.64
N GLN A 664 37.03 -2.42 8.18
CA GLN A 664 36.81 -1.35 9.14
C GLN A 664 36.56 -0.05 8.38
N GLN A 665 35.36 0.51 8.54
CA GLN A 665 34.99 1.82 8.04
C GLN A 665 35.00 2.81 9.20
N ALA A 666 35.86 3.81 9.16
CA ALA A 666 35.92 4.84 10.18
C ALA A 666 34.60 5.64 10.25
N GLY A 667 34.15 5.97 11.45
CA GLY A 667 33.03 6.90 11.64
C GLY A 667 33.35 8.29 11.08
N GLN A 668 32.32 9.09 10.82
CA GLN A 668 32.44 10.47 10.31
C GLN A 668 33.10 10.58 8.91
N VAL A 669 33.14 9.51 8.10
CA VAL A 669 33.69 9.52 6.74
C VAL A 669 32.65 9.02 5.75
N TRP A 670 32.56 9.67 4.59
CA TRP A 670 31.77 9.17 3.46
C TRP A 670 32.53 8.10 2.67
N PHE A 671 31.89 6.97 2.49
CA PHE A 671 32.29 5.84 1.66
C PHE A 671 31.30 5.71 0.48
N PRO A 672 31.60 4.90 -0.56
CA PRO A 672 30.68 4.70 -1.67
C PRO A 672 29.28 4.25 -1.23
N ASP A 673 29.22 3.31 -0.28
CA ASP A 673 27.99 2.75 0.26
C ASP A 673 27.19 3.77 1.08
N SER A 674 27.83 4.52 1.97
CA SER A 674 27.16 5.56 2.74
C SER A 674 26.66 6.68 1.84
N ALA A 675 27.47 7.18 0.91
CA ALA A 675 27.07 8.25 0.00
C ALA A 675 25.84 7.82 -0.84
N PHE A 676 25.82 6.57 -1.31
CA PHE A 676 24.67 6.02 -2.02
C PHE A 676 23.43 5.88 -1.11
N LYS A 677 23.60 5.36 0.12
CA LYS A 677 22.51 5.24 1.12
C LYS A 677 21.87 6.59 1.41
N THR A 678 22.68 7.65 1.52
CA THR A 678 22.17 8.99 1.79
C THR A 678 21.46 9.61 0.60
N TYR A 679 22.01 9.50 -0.61
CA TYR A 679 21.29 9.90 -1.81
C TYR A 679 19.93 9.20 -1.92
N GLN A 680 19.91 7.88 -1.75
CA GLN A 680 18.68 7.09 -1.86
C GLN A 680 17.65 7.47 -0.78
N ALA A 681 18.10 7.70 0.47
CA ALA A 681 17.22 8.16 1.55
C ALA A 681 16.65 9.57 1.27
N ILE A 682 17.48 10.52 0.82
CA ILE A 682 17.03 11.87 0.44
C ILE A 682 15.97 11.77 -0.67
N LYS A 683 16.23 10.95 -1.69
CA LYS A 683 15.29 10.73 -2.78
C LYS A 683 13.96 10.17 -2.28
N ASP A 684 14.00 9.16 -1.42
CA ASP A 684 12.79 8.54 -0.85
C ASP A 684 11.98 9.53 -0.01
N PHE A 685 12.62 10.33 0.84
CA PHE A 685 11.93 11.33 1.68
C PHE A 685 11.33 12.48 0.86
N ASN A 686 12.03 12.95 -0.18
CA ASN A 686 11.48 13.94 -1.11
C ASN A 686 10.23 13.39 -1.84
N ARG A 687 10.29 12.14 -2.33
CA ARG A 687 9.14 11.50 -3.01
C ARG A 687 8.00 11.13 -2.05
N GLU A 688 8.27 11.04 -0.75
CA GLU A 688 7.22 10.93 0.28
C GLU A 688 6.57 12.26 0.62
N GLY A 689 7.15 13.38 0.21
CA GLY A 689 6.71 14.70 0.65
C GLY A 689 7.12 15.03 2.08
N LEU A 690 8.18 14.40 2.61
CA LEU A 690 8.66 14.66 3.98
C LEU A 690 9.74 15.74 4.01
N PRO A 691 9.72 16.63 5.02
CA PRO A 691 10.88 17.45 5.34
C PRO A 691 12.05 16.59 5.82
N LEU A 692 13.27 17.09 5.63
CA LEU A 692 14.50 16.34 5.91
C LEU A 692 15.34 17.04 6.98
N MET A 693 15.88 16.27 7.91
CA MET A 693 16.80 16.76 8.93
C MET A 693 18.12 15.97 8.88
N VAL A 694 19.23 16.67 8.61
CA VAL A 694 20.58 16.10 8.60
C VAL A 694 21.33 16.55 9.84
N PHE A 695 21.72 15.60 10.69
CA PHE A 695 22.70 15.83 11.75
C PHE A 695 24.10 15.60 11.20
N ALA A 696 24.68 16.65 10.63
CA ALA A 696 25.93 16.58 9.86
C ALA A 696 27.15 16.45 10.77
N ASN A 697 27.95 15.40 10.55
CA ASN A 697 29.17 15.14 11.31
C ASN A 697 30.18 14.34 10.48
N TRP A 698 30.62 14.89 9.35
CA TRP A 698 31.57 14.25 8.45
C TRP A 698 32.86 15.06 8.30
N ARG A 699 34.00 14.40 8.57
CA ARG A 699 35.36 14.94 8.37
C ARG A 699 35.79 15.00 6.91
N GLY A 700 35.06 14.32 6.02
CA GLY A 700 35.41 14.28 4.61
C GLY A 700 34.88 13.04 3.90
N PHE A 701 35.31 12.90 2.65
CA PHE A 701 35.17 11.68 1.86
C PHE A 701 36.41 10.80 2.02
N SER A 702 36.23 9.48 1.93
CA SER A 702 37.35 8.56 1.83
C SER A 702 38.11 8.80 0.52
N GLY A 703 39.34 9.29 0.65
CA GLY A 703 40.29 9.45 -0.45
C GLY A 703 41.11 8.19 -0.76
N GLY A 704 40.76 7.04 -0.16
CA GLY A 704 41.46 5.79 -0.36
C GLY A 704 41.35 5.27 -1.80
N MET A 705 42.40 4.63 -2.31
CA MET A 705 42.44 4.13 -3.70
C MET A 705 41.25 3.22 -4.03
N LYS A 706 40.87 2.32 -3.12
CA LYS A 706 39.76 1.38 -3.31
C LYS A 706 38.42 2.11 -3.42
N ASP A 707 38.14 3.05 -2.53
CA ASP A 707 36.88 3.80 -2.50
C ASP A 707 36.74 4.75 -3.71
N MET A 708 37.88 5.32 -4.15
CA MET A 708 37.94 6.11 -5.37
C MET A 708 37.66 5.24 -6.61
N TYR A 709 38.25 4.04 -6.67
CA TYR A 709 37.96 3.06 -7.72
C TYR A 709 36.50 2.60 -7.71
N ASP A 710 35.92 2.45 -6.51
CA ASP A 710 34.50 2.15 -6.28
C ASP A 710 33.59 3.37 -6.47
N GLN A 711 34.10 4.42 -7.12
CA GLN A 711 33.32 5.53 -7.66
C GLN A 711 32.66 6.42 -6.60
N VAL A 712 33.29 6.58 -5.42
CA VAL A 712 32.79 7.48 -4.35
C VAL A 712 32.39 8.87 -4.86
N LEU A 713 33.11 9.42 -5.85
CA LEU A 713 32.80 10.71 -6.47
C LEU A 713 31.44 10.74 -7.19
N LYS A 714 31.03 9.63 -7.83
CA LYS A 714 29.72 9.56 -8.48
C LYS A 714 28.59 9.63 -7.47
N PHE A 715 28.73 8.90 -6.36
CA PHE A 715 27.73 8.89 -5.31
C PHE A 715 27.68 10.23 -4.55
N GLY A 716 28.83 10.88 -4.37
CA GLY A 716 28.89 12.26 -3.88
C GLY A 716 28.11 13.25 -4.76
N ALA A 717 28.21 13.13 -6.09
CA ALA A 717 27.44 13.94 -7.03
C ALA A 717 25.93 13.67 -6.94
N TYR A 718 25.52 12.41 -6.75
CA TYR A 718 24.09 12.08 -6.62
C TYR A 718 23.44 12.70 -5.37
N ILE A 719 24.18 12.94 -4.28
CA ILE A 719 23.64 13.66 -3.12
C ILE A 719 23.21 15.08 -3.55
N VAL A 720 24.02 15.76 -4.36
CA VAL A 720 23.71 17.09 -4.91
C VAL A 720 22.48 17.02 -5.82
N ASP A 721 22.40 16.03 -6.70
CA ASP A 721 21.23 15.82 -7.57
C ASP A 721 19.94 15.61 -6.75
N GLY A 722 20.02 14.80 -5.70
CA GLY A 722 18.90 14.53 -4.80
C GLY A 722 18.43 15.78 -4.05
N LEU A 723 19.35 16.57 -3.49
CA LEU A 723 19.03 17.82 -2.79
C LEU A 723 18.49 18.91 -3.72
N ARG A 724 18.99 18.97 -4.96
CA ARG A 724 18.47 19.89 -5.99
C ARG A 724 17.01 19.58 -6.33
N GLU A 725 16.63 18.30 -6.35
CA GLU A 725 15.26 17.87 -6.62
C GLU A 725 14.31 18.00 -5.41
N CYS A 726 14.83 18.28 -4.21
CA CYS A 726 14.02 18.41 -3.01
C CYS A 726 12.97 19.52 -3.13
N SER A 727 11.74 19.18 -2.77
CA SER A 727 10.60 20.11 -2.79
C SER A 727 10.07 20.44 -1.38
N GLN A 728 10.68 19.86 -0.34
CA GLN A 728 10.35 20.10 1.07
C GLN A 728 11.55 20.74 1.79
N PRO A 729 11.31 21.41 2.94
CA PRO A 729 12.40 21.95 3.76
C PRO A 729 13.45 20.90 4.14
N VAL A 730 14.71 21.23 3.91
CA VAL A 730 15.89 20.44 4.30
C VAL A 730 16.68 21.24 5.32
N LEU A 731 16.78 20.71 6.53
CA LEU A 731 17.47 21.34 7.66
C LEU A 731 18.77 20.59 7.93
N VAL A 732 19.90 21.25 7.67
CA VAL A 732 21.22 20.74 8.03
C VAL A 732 21.64 21.35 9.35
N TYR A 733 21.92 20.52 10.34
CA TYR A 733 22.41 20.94 11.65
C TYR A 733 23.73 20.24 11.97
N ILE A 734 24.76 20.99 12.31
CA ILE A 734 26.04 20.45 12.81
C ILE A 734 25.95 20.35 14.34
N PRO A 735 25.83 19.15 14.95
CA PRO A 735 25.64 18.98 16.40
C PRO A 735 26.84 19.46 17.24
N PRO A 736 26.70 19.58 18.58
CA PRO A 736 27.85 19.89 19.44
C PRO A 736 28.95 18.85 19.26
N GLN A 737 30.21 19.31 19.28
CA GLN A 737 31.39 18.45 19.09
C GLN A 737 31.47 17.76 17.71
N ALA A 738 30.55 18.05 16.80
CA ALA A 738 30.59 17.55 15.44
C ALA A 738 31.45 18.44 14.54
N GLU A 739 31.85 17.87 13.42
CA GLU A 739 32.69 18.54 12.44
C GLU A 739 32.19 18.33 11.02
N LEU A 740 32.35 19.37 10.19
CA LEU A 740 32.00 19.32 8.78
C LEU A 740 33.10 19.95 7.94
N ARG A 741 33.81 19.14 7.15
CA ARG A 741 35.04 19.55 6.49
C ARG A 741 35.04 19.30 4.98
N GLY A 742 35.73 20.17 4.25
CA GLY A 742 36.11 19.97 2.84
C GLY A 742 34.95 19.55 1.95
N GLY A 743 35.11 18.43 1.26
CA GLY A 743 34.11 17.90 0.34
C GLY A 743 32.75 17.62 1.00
N SER A 744 32.72 17.25 2.28
CA SER A 744 31.45 16.98 2.99
C SER A 744 30.57 18.20 3.10
N TRP A 745 31.15 19.41 3.26
CA TRP A 745 30.39 20.66 3.24
C TRP A 745 29.81 20.91 1.85
N VAL A 746 30.65 20.78 0.82
CA VAL A 746 30.32 21.13 -0.56
C VAL A 746 29.06 20.42 -1.06
N VAL A 747 28.87 19.15 -0.71
CA VAL A 747 27.75 18.34 -1.21
C VAL A 747 26.43 18.55 -0.46
N ILE A 748 26.42 19.32 0.64
CA ILE A 748 25.20 19.62 1.43
C ILE A 748 25.01 21.12 1.68
N ASP A 749 25.75 21.99 0.99
CA ASP A 749 25.63 23.43 1.13
C ASP A 749 24.23 23.92 0.69
N SER A 750 23.69 24.89 1.43
CA SER A 750 22.36 25.45 1.15
C SER A 750 22.20 26.04 -0.26
N SER A 751 23.30 26.46 -0.91
CA SER A 751 23.29 27.00 -2.27
C SER A 751 22.87 25.99 -3.34
N ILE A 752 22.85 24.68 -3.03
CA ILE A 752 22.36 23.64 -3.95
C ILE A 752 20.87 23.84 -4.25
N ASN A 753 20.08 24.18 -3.23
CA ASN A 753 18.66 24.47 -3.34
C ASN A 753 18.26 25.52 -2.29
N PRO A 754 18.62 26.80 -2.51
CA PRO A 754 18.49 27.86 -1.50
C PRO A 754 17.03 28.16 -1.14
N ARG A 755 16.08 27.66 -1.93
CA ARG A 755 14.66 27.81 -1.65
C ARG A 755 14.15 26.89 -0.53
N HIS A 756 14.77 25.71 -0.39
CA HIS A 756 14.31 24.68 0.53
C HIS A 756 15.35 24.30 1.57
N MET A 757 16.62 24.65 1.40
CA MET A 757 17.69 24.29 2.33
C MET A 757 18.02 25.41 3.32
N GLU A 758 18.11 25.05 4.60
CA GLU A 758 18.69 25.91 5.64
C GLU A 758 19.75 25.15 6.44
N MET A 759 20.81 25.86 6.82
CA MET A 759 21.95 25.30 7.52
C MET A 759 22.26 26.06 8.81
N TYR A 760 22.47 25.30 9.88
CA TYR A 760 22.73 25.77 11.23
C TYR A 760 23.89 24.98 11.85
N ALA A 761 24.60 25.58 12.80
CA ALA A 761 25.72 24.94 13.48
C ALA A 761 25.63 25.13 15.00
N ASP A 762 26.03 24.13 15.77
CA ASP A 762 26.13 24.26 17.23
C ASP A 762 27.34 25.12 17.62
N ARG A 763 27.26 25.83 18.76
CA ARG A 763 28.37 26.62 19.33
C ARG A 763 29.69 25.86 19.45
N GLU A 764 29.61 24.57 19.77
CA GLU A 764 30.76 23.70 20.01
C GLU A 764 31.17 22.87 18.79
N SER A 765 30.55 23.11 17.63
CA SER A 765 30.91 22.43 16.38
C SER A 765 32.14 23.06 15.71
N ARG A 766 32.65 22.41 14.65
CA ARG A 766 33.76 22.91 13.81
C ARG A 766 33.49 22.70 12.33
N GLY A 767 34.08 23.53 11.48
CA GLY A 767 34.02 23.32 10.05
C GLY A 767 34.98 24.19 9.26
N SER A 768 35.52 23.62 8.19
CA SER A 768 36.60 24.23 7.42
C SER A 768 36.82 23.53 6.08
N VAL A 769 37.77 24.04 5.30
CA VAL A 769 38.22 23.41 4.05
C VAL A 769 39.06 22.15 4.32
N LEU A 770 39.93 22.20 5.34
CA LEU A 770 40.82 21.11 5.74
C LEU A 770 40.96 21.14 7.27
N GLU A 771 41.17 19.99 7.89
CA GLU A 771 41.36 19.92 9.34
C GLU A 771 42.56 20.78 9.82
N PRO A 772 42.55 21.25 11.07
CA PRO A 772 43.63 22.07 11.62
C PRO A 772 45.02 21.43 11.46
N GLU A 773 45.14 20.11 11.71
CA GLU A 773 46.38 19.35 11.58
C GLU A 773 46.93 19.42 10.14
N GLY A 774 46.11 19.09 9.13
CA GLY A 774 46.50 19.21 7.72
C GLY A 774 46.76 20.66 7.27
N THR A 775 46.09 21.63 7.87
CA THR A 775 46.32 23.05 7.57
C THR A 775 47.70 23.52 8.03
N VAL A 776 48.13 23.13 9.24
CA VAL A 776 49.44 23.54 9.76
C VAL A 776 50.59 22.92 8.97
N GLU A 777 50.45 21.67 8.52
CA GLU A 777 51.45 21.00 7.67
C GLU A 777 51.74 21.78 6.39
N ILE A 778 50.71 22.40 5.81
CA ILE A 778 50.83 23.14 4.55
C ILE A 778 51.22 24.61 4.77
N LYS A 779 50.55 25.30 5.69
CA LYS A 779 50.55 26.77 5.83
C LYS A 779 51.30 27.30 7.05
N PHE A 780 51.70 26.46 8.00
CA PHE A 780 52.42 26.86 9.20
C PHE A 780 53.66 25.96 9.41
N ARG A 781 54.55 25.98 8.41
CA ARG A 781 55.69 25.05 8.34
C ARG A 781 56.72 25.38 9.42
N ARG A 782 57.72 24.50 9.58
CA ARG A 782 58.80 24.68 10.57
C ARG A 782 59.43 26.07 10.57
N LYS A 783 59.61 26.71 9.40
CA LYS A 783 60.14 28.09 9.29
C LYS A 783 59.27 29.12 10.01
N ASP A 784 57.95 28.97 9.91
CA ASP A 784 56.98 29.85 10.56
C ASP A 784 56.96 29.62 12.07
N LEU A 785 57.05 28.35 12.51
CA LEU A 785 57.23 28.00 13.92
C LEU A 785 58.49 28.66 14.49
N VAL A 786 59.64 28.53 13.82
CA VAL A 786 60.89 29.18 14.23
C VAL A 786 60.76 30.70 14.28
N LYS A 787 60.10 31.31 13.29
CA LYS A 787 59.82 32.75 13.29
C LYS A 787 58.95 33.16 14.48
N THR A 788 57.98 32.34 14.87
CA THR A 788 57.17 32.59 16.06
C THR A 788 57.95 32.39 17.36
N MET A 789 58.80 31.37 17.46
CA MET A 789 59.70 31.16 18.61
C MET A 789 60.63 32.37 18.77
N ARG A 790 61.23 32.86 17.68
CA ARG A 790 62.06 34.06 17.68
C ARG A 790 61.32 35.33 18.09
N ARG A 791 59.99 35.36 17.99
CA ARG A 791 59.16 36.51 18.38
C ARG A 791 58.63 36.42 19.81
N VAL A 792 58.38 35.20 20.32
CA VAL A 792 57.60 34.97 21.55
C VAL A 792 58.42 34.28 22.64
N ASP A 793 59.36 33.38 22.31
CA ASP A 793 60.15 32.67 23.32
C ASP A 793 61.32 33.55 23.81
N PRO A 794 61.37 33.91 25.10
CA PRO A 794 62.40 34.81 25.64
C PRO A 794 63.81 34.21 25.58
N VAL A 795 63.97 32.88 25.70
CA VAL A 795 65.27 32.21 25.64
C VAL A 795 65.78 32.15 24.20
N TYR A 796 64.90 31.85 23.25
CA TYR A 796 65.23 31.88 21.82
C TYR A 796 65.56 33.30 21.35
N ILE A 797 64.84 34.31 21.85
CA ILE A 797 65.16 35.73 21.64
C ILE A 797 66.56 36.04 22.18
N HIS A 798 66.85 35.68 23.41
CA HIS A 798 68.15 35.98 24.01
C HIS A 798 69.32 35.28 23.29
N LEU A 799 69.17 34.00 22.95
CA LEU A 799 70.20 33.22 22.25
C LEU A 799 70.50 33.77 20.85
N ALA A 800 69.48 34.08 20.05
CA ALA A 800 69.73 34.61 18.71
C ALA A 800 70.03 36.13 18.69
N GLU A 801 69.77 36.89 19.77
CA GLU A 801 70.33 38.24 19.96
C GLU A 801 71.83 38.17 20.22
N ARG A 802 72.26 37.29 21.13
CA ARG A 802 73.68 37.06 21.40
C ARG A 802 74.42 36.61 20.14
N LEU A 803 73.83 35.69 19.36
CA LEU A 803 74.38 35.23 18.08
C LEU A 803 74.52 36.35 17.02
N GLY A 804 73.73 37.41 17.15
CA GLY A 804 73.77 38.61 16.31
C GLY A 804 74.88 39.61 16.66
N THR A 805 75.62 39.39 17.76
CA THR A 805 76.76 40.24 18.15
C THR A 805 77.96 40.00 17.21
N PRO A 806 78.56 41.04 16.59
CA PRO A 806 79.59 40.88 15.56
C PRO A 806 80.95 40.36 16.05
N GLU A 807 81.25 40.44 17.35
CA GLU A 807 82.57 40.15 17.94
C GLU A 807 82.60 38.81 18.70
N LEU A 808 82.13 37.73 18.08
CA LEU A 808 82.09 36.38 18.69
C LEU A 808 83.23 35.48 18.18
N SER A 809 83.82 34.70 19.08
CA SER A 809 84.74 33.63 18.67
C SER A 809 83.99 32.53 17.90
N THR A 810 84.69 31.81 17.01
CA THR A 810 84.09 30.73 16.22
C THR A 810 83.56 29.58 17.09
N ALA A 811 84.13 29.38 18.29
CA ALA A 811 83.65 28.41 19.26
C ALA A 811 82.34 28.84 19.92
N GLU A 812 82.26 30.10 20.39
CA GLU A 812 81.04 30.64 21.03
C GLU A 812 79.87 30.76 20.04
N ARG A 813 80.16 31.10 18.78
CA ARG A 813 79.13 31.14 17.74
C ARG A 813 78.48 29.77 17.52
N LYS A 814 79.29 28.71 17.42
CA LYS A 814 78.81 27.33 17.30
C LYS A 814 78.06 26.87 18.55
N GLU A 815 78.51 27.27 19.73
CA GLU A 815 77.80 26.96 20.98
C GLU A 815 76.42 27.61 21.03
N LEU A 816 76.30 28.88 20.59
CA LEU A 816 75.02 29.58 20.49
C LEU A 816 74.11 28.98 19.42
N GLU A 817 74.64 28.59 18.26
CA GLU A 817 73.89 27.88 17.21
C GLU A 817 73.36 26.53 17.71
N ASN A 818 74.18 25.76 18.44
CA ASN A 818 73.78 24.49 19.03
C ASN A 818 72.69 24.68 20.10
N LYS A 819 72.87 25.63 21.04
CA LYS A 819 71.87 25.95 22.07
C LYS A 819 70.56 26.45 21.46
N LEU A 820 70.63 27.22 20.37
CA LEU A 820 69.44 27.69 19.64
C LEU A 820 68.68 26.51 19.02
N LYS A 821 69.41 25.56 18.41
CA LYS A 821 68.84 24.36 17.81
C LYS A 821 68.24 23.41 18.86
N GLU A 822 68.93 23.20 19.99
CA GLU A 822 68.40 22.43 21.12
C GLU A 822 67.12 23.05 21.67
N ARG A 823 67.08 24.38 21.81
CA ARG A 823 65.88 25.11 22.25
C ARG A 823 64.74 24.97 21.25
N GLU A 824 65.03 25.04 19.95
CA GLU A 824 64.05 24.82 18.88
C GLU A 824 63.42 23.43 18.97
N GLU A 825 64.26 22.39 19.04
CA GLU A 825 63.81 20.99 19.09
C GLU A 825 63.02 20.69 20.36
N PHE A 826 63.38 21.30 21.49
CA PHE A 826 62.61 21.21 22.73
C PHE A 826 61.22 21.86 22.61
N LEU A 827 61.13 23.00 21.93
CA LEU A 827 59.90 23.80 21.82
C LEU A 827 58.97 23.33 20.70
N ILE A 828 59.45 22.55 19.74
CA ILE A 828 58.67 22.19 18.56
C ILE A 828 57.29 21.57 18.88
N PRO A 829 57.12 20.68 19.89
CA PRO A 829 55.83 20.04 20.12
C PRO A 829 54.75 21.03 20.59
N ILE A 830 55.10 21.98 21.47
CA ILE A 830 54.14 22.95 21.99
C ILE A 830 53.83 24.03 20.95
N TYR A 831 54.82 24.50 20.19
CA TYR A 831 54.57 25.47 19.12
C TYR A 831 53.76 24.88 17.97
N HIS A 832 53.90 23.57 17.72
CA HIS A 832 53.00 22.86 16.81
C HIS A 832 51.55 22.90 17.32
N GLN A 833 51.31 22.55 18.60
CA GLN A 833 49.97 22.64 19.19
C GLN A 833 49.40 24.06 19.16
N VAL A 834 50.22 25.09 19.38
CA VAL A 834 49.81 26.50 19.25
C VAL A 834 49.38 26.80 17.81
N ALA A 835 50.12 26.32 16.81
CA ALA A 835 49.74 26.48 15.41
C ALA A 835 48.44 25.75 15.07
N VAL A 836 48.24 24.54 15.61
CA VAL A 836 47.00 23.76 15.43
C VAL A 836 45.81 24.50 16.07
N GLN A 837 45.96 25.01 17.29
CA GLN A 837 44.92 25.81 17.94
C GLN A 837 44.63 27.12 17.17
N PHE A 838 45.67 27.77 16.64
CA PHE A 838 45.51 28.95 15.80
C PHE A 838 44.74 28.62 14.51
N ALA A 839 44.99 27.47 13.90
CA ALA A 839 44.21 26.99 12.77
C ALA A 839 42.75 26.67 13.19
N ASP A 840 42.51 25.99 14.31
CA ASP A 840 41.16 25.67 14.81
C ASP A 840 40.31 26.93 15.09
N LEU A 841 40.92 28.04 15.50
CA LEU A 841 40.20 29.31 15.68
C LEU A 841 39.57 29.83 14.36
N HIS A 842 40.13 29.46 13.21
CA HIS A 842 39.55 29.75 11.90
C HIS A 842 38.39 28.83 11.53
N ASP A 843 38.16 27.77 12.29
CA ASP A 843 37.19 26.72 12.01
C ASP A 843 35.96 26.84 12.92
N THR A 844 35.87 27.94 13.67
CA THR A 844 34.83 28.19 14.67
C THR A 844 33.49 28.59 14.03
N PRO A 845 32.35 28.25 14.65
CA PRO A 845 31.02 28.62 14.15
C PRO A 845 30.82 30.14 14.06
N GLY A 846 31.45 30.92 14.94
CA GLY A 846 31.45 32.39 14.87
C GLY A 846 31.93 32.89 13.51
N ARG A 847 33.01 32.32 12.97
CA ARG A 847 33.48 32.66 11.63
C ARG A 847 32.48 32.24 10.54
N MET A 848 31.82 31.10 10.69
CA MET A 848 30.82 30.63 9.71
C MET A 848 29.65 31.60 9.58
N GLN A 849 29.10 32.06 10.72
CA GLN A 849 28.01 33.03 10.75
C GLN A 849 28.43 34.37 10.17
N GLU A 850 29.59 34.90 10.55
CA GLU A 850 30.11 36.17 10.02
C GLU A 850 30.44 36.11 8.51
N LYS A 851 30.68 34.91 7.98
CA LYS A 851 30.83 34.66 6.54
C LYS A 851 29.53 34.38 5.82
N GLY A 852 28.40 34.30 6.52
CA GLY A 852 27.07 34.09 5.97
C GLY A 852 26.85 32.71 5.35
N VAL A 853 27.61 31.69 5.77
CA VAL A 853 27.45 30.31 5.26
C VAL A 853 26.48 29.46 6.07
N ILE A 854 26.07 29.94 7.24
CA ILE A 854 25.00 29.38 8.09
C ILE A 854 24.05 30.50 8.50
N SER A 855 22.82 30.13 8.85
CA SER A 855 21.80 31.09 9.30
C SER A 855 22.02 31.57 10.73
N ASP A 856 22.33 30.65 11.64
CA ASP A 856 22.59 30.99 13.05
C ASP A 856 23.41 29.91 13.77
N ILE A 857 23.97 30.29 14.93
CA ILE A 857 24.67 29.39 15.84
C ILE A 857 23.73 28.99 16.98
N LEU A 858 23.38 27.72 17.05
CA LEU A 858 22.39 27.21 18.02
C LEU A 858 23.05 26.56 19.24
N ASP A 859 22.26 26.42 20.30
CA ASP A 859 22.61 25.63 21.47
C ASP A 859 21.82 24.31 21.47
N TRP A 860 22.52 23.19 21.61
CA TRP A 860 21.91 21.85 21.61
C TRP A 860 20.70 21.73 22.54
N LYS A 861 20.73 22.26 23.76
CA LYS A 861 19.66 22.03 24.76
C LYS A 861 18.32 22.62 24.33
N THR A 862 18.34 23.71 23.59
CA THR A 862 17.15 24.45 23.13
C THR A 862 16.81 24.22 21.65
N SER A 863 17.68 23.49 20.94
CA SER A 863 17.54 23.20 19.51
C SER A 863 16.21 22.51 19.14
N ARG A 864 15.68 21.63 20.01
CA ARG A 864 14.38 20.95 19.83
C ARG A 864 13.24 21.96 19.61
N THR A 865 13.11 22.92 20.51
CA THR A 865 12.05 23.96 20.45
C THR A 865 12.23 24.85 19.22
N PHE A 866 13.47 25.24 18.92
CA PHE A 866 13.80 26.03 17.74
C PHE A 866 13.35 25.33 16.46
N PHE A 867 13.79 24.09 16.26
CA PHE A 867 13.51 23.35 15.03
C PHE A 867 12.04 22.98 14.88
N TYR A 868 11.31 22.72 15.97
CA TYR A 868 9.86 22.53 15.90
C TYR A 868 9.16 23.74 15.27
N TRP A 869 9.37 24.93 15.84
CA TRP A 869 8.71 26.14 15.36
C TRP A 869 9.23 26.56 13.99
N ARG A 870 10.54 26.44 13.74
CA ARG A 870 11.12 26.76 12.43
C ARG A 870 10.56 25.85 11.35
N LEU A 871 10.51 24.55 11.59
CA LEU A 871 9.98 23.60 10.62
C LEU A 871 8.47 23.80 10.41
N ARG A 872 7.69 24.01 11.48
CA ARG A 872 6.25 24.29 11.35
C ARG A 872 6.00 25.52 10.48
N ARG A 873 6.73 26.61 10.74
CA ARG A 873 6.70 27.82 9.93
C ARG A 873 7.07 27.53 8.47
N LEU A 874 8.18 26.86 8.21
CA LEU A 874 8.64 26.58 6.85
C LEU A 874 7.63 25.74 6.06
N LEU A 875 7.03 24.73 6.67
CA LEU A 875 5.98 23.92 6.05
C LEU A 875 4.74 24.75 5.72
N LEU A 876 4.29 25.61 6.64
CA LEU A 876 3.13 26.49 6.40
C LEU A 876 3.43 27.55 5.34
N GLU A 877 4.60 28.18 5.39
CA GLU A 877 5.06 29.12 4.36
C GLU A 877 5.10 28.45 3.00
N ASP A 878 5.62 27.22 2.91
CA ASP A 878 5.72 26.50 1.67
C ASP A 878 4.34 26.14 1.08
N LEU A 879 3.40 25.71 1.93
CA LEU A 879 2.00 25.48 1.53
C LEU A 879 1.38 26.74 0.92
N VAL A 880 1.58 27.90 1.56
CA VAL A 880 1.06 29.18 1.05
C VAL A 880 1.78 29.60 -0.23
N LYS A 881 3.11 29.47 -0.30
CA LYS A 881 3.89 29.76 -1.51
C LYS A 881 3.43 28.89 -2.68
N LYS A 882 3.15 27.61 -2.44
CA LYS A 882 2.59 26.69 -3.43
C LYS A 882 1.20 27.13 -3.90
N LYS A 883 0.32 27.59 -2.99
CA LYS A 883 -0.98 28.16 -3.38
C LYS A 883 -0.85 29.43 -4.22
N ILE A 884 0.07 30.34 -3.84
CA ILE A 884 0.33 31.57 -4.60
C ILE A 884 0.89 31.25 -6.00
N HIS A 885 1.87 30.34 -6.07
CA HIS A 885 2.45 29.90 -7.34
C HIS A 885 1.42 29.22 -8.24
N ASN A 886 0.51 28.41 -7.68
CA ASN A 886 -0.60 27.82 -8.45
C ASN A 886 -1.59 28.89 -8.95
N ALA A 887 -1.78 29.99 -8.21
CA ALA A 887 -2.64 31.10 -8.62
C ALA A 887 -2.00 32.00 -9.67
N ASN A 888 -0.68 32.22 -9.61
CA ASN A 888 0.11 32.92 -10.61
C ASN A 888 1.54 32.34 -10.67
N PRO A 889 1.84 31.49 -11.66
CA PRO A 889 3.15 30.87 -11.82
C PRO A 889 4.26 31.85 -12.24
N GLU A 890 3.95 33.07 -12.68
CA GLU A 890 4.95 34.06 -13.11
C GLU A 890 5.63 34.78 -11.93
N LEU A 891 5.09 34.64 -10.72
CA LEU A 891 5.65 35.28 -9.53
C LEU A 891 6.91 34.55 -9.05
N THR A 892 7.99 35.31 -8.85
CA THR A 892 9.25 34.77 -8.31
C THR A 892 9.16 34.59 -6.79
N ASP A 893 9.90 33.63 -6.23
CA ASP A 893 9.89 33.37 -4.78
C ASP A 893 10.23 34.59 -3.93
N GLY A 894 11.17 35.43 -4.37
CA GLY A 894 11.52 36.67 -3.65
C GLY A 894 10.35 37.65 -3.58
N GLN A 895 9.56 37.75 -4.66
CA GLN A 895 8.33 38.56 -4.66
C GLN A 895 7.28 37.94 -3.73
N ILE A 896 7.11 36.62 -3.76
CA ILE A 896 6.15 35.91 -2.90
C ILE A 896 6.50 36.12 -1.42
N GLN A 897 7.76 35.99 -1.04
CA GLN A 897 8.22 36.24 0.34
C GLN A 897 7.97 37.69 0.78
N ALA A 898 8.28 38.67 -0.08
CA ALA A 898 8.00 40.07 0.20
C ALA A 898 6.49 40.35 0.34
N MET A 899 5.66 39.73 -0.49
CA MET A 899 4.20 39.83 -0.42
C MET A 899 3.66 39.22 0.88
N LEU A 900 4.13 38.04 1.27
CA LEU A 900 3.73 37.42 2.54
C LEU A 900 4.10 38.27 3.74
N ARG A 901 5.32 38.83 3.73
CA ARG A 901 5.76 39.77 4.77
C ARG A 901 4.87 41.01 4.81
N ARG A 902 4.50 41.55 3.65
CA ARG A 902 3.59 42.69 3.54
C ARG A 902 2.22 42.35 4.12
N TRP A 903 1.61 41.23 3.72
CA TRP A 903 0.31 40.81 4.23
C TRP A 903 0.31 40.55 5.73
N PHE A 904 1.37 39.95 6.26
CA PHE A 904 1.54 39.82 7.71
C PHE A 904 1.53 41.18 8.41
N VAL A 905 2.31 42.15 7.90
CA VAL A 905 2.38 43.50 8.48
C VAL A 905 1.07 44.27 8.33
N GLU A 906 0.34 44.09 7.23
CA GLU A 906 -0.98 44.70 7.00
C GLU A 906 -2.03 44.17 7.99
N VAL A 907 -1.97 42.88 8.33
CA VAL A 907 -2.93 42.23 9.25
C VAL A 907 -2.57 42.45 10.72
N GLU A 908 -1.32 42.21 11.10
CA GLU A 908 -0.86 42.26 12.50
C GLU A 908 -0.37 43.64 12.95
N GLY A 909 -0.19 44.55 11.98
CA GLY A 909 0.27 45.92 12.19
C GLY A 909 1.80 46.08 12.22
N THR A 910 2.29 47.26 11.83
CA THR A 910 3.74 47.56 11.74
C THR A 910 4.48 47.39 13.06
N VAL A 911 3.79 47.51 14.19
CA VAL A 911 4.36 47.34 15.54
C VAL A 911 4.85 45.91 15.76
N LYS A 912 4.21 44.92 15.13
CA LYS A 912 4.61 43.51 15.19
C LYS A 912 5.52 43.09 14.04
N ALA A 913 6.07 44.01 13.25
CA ALA A 913 6.93 43.65 12.12
C ALA A 913 8.20 42.86 12.53
N TYR A 914 8.73 43.09 13.74
CA TYR A 914 9.86 42.32 14.29
C TYR A 914 9.50 40.86 14.61
N VAL A 915 8.20 40.58 14.79
CA VAL A 915 7.65 39.24 15.08
C VAL A 915 7.72 38.33 13.86
N TRP A 916 7.91 38.88 12.65
CA TRP A 916 8.16 38.11 11.43
C TRP A 916 9.37 37.17 11.55
N ASP A 917 10.38 37.57 12.31
CA ASP A 917 11.58 36.76 12.54
C ASP A 917 11.39 35.74 13.68
N ASN A 918 10.33 35.87 14.49
CA ASN A 918 9.96 34.88 15.50
C ASN A 918 9.20 33.71 14.87
N ASN A 919 9.78 32.51 14.95
CA ASN A 919 9.19 31.31 14.36
C ASN A 919 7.83 30.93 14.95
N LYS A 920 7.63 31.11 16.26
CA LYS A 920 6.39 30.70 16.94
C LYS A 920 5.20 31.56 16.49
N ASP A 921 5.34 32.87 16.67
CA ASP A 921 4.24 33.80 16.41
C ASP A 921 3.83 33.80 14.93
N LEU A 922 4.79 33.66 14.00
CA LEU A 922 4.46 33.56 12.58
C LEU A 922 3.79 32.24 12.22
N ALA A 923 4.24 31.11 12.82
CA ALA A 923 3.58 29.82 12.60
C ALA A 923 2.12 29.86 13.08
N GLU A 924 1.87 30.45 14.26
CA GLU A 924 0.52 30.63 14.79
C GLU A 924 -0.35 31.53 13.91
N TRP A 925 0.23 32.60 13.33
CA TRP A 925 -0.50 33.46 12.39
C TRP A 925 -0.85 32.73 11.09
N LEU A 926 0.11 32.03 10.48
CA LEU A 926 -0.11 31.26 9.26
C LEU A 926 -1.18 30.19 9.46
N GLU A 927 -1.13 29.48 10.58
CA GLU A 927 -2.13 28.46 10.91
C GLU A 927 -3.54 29.05 10.99
N LYS A 928 -3.72 30.17 11.70
CA LYS A 928 -4.99 30.89 11.78
C LYS A 928 -5.53 31.35 10.43
N GLN A 929 -4.64 31.71 9.50
CA GLN A 929 -5.05 32.12 8.14
C GLN A 929 -5.44 30.92 7.25
N LEU A 930 -4.99 29.71 7.55
CA LEU A 930 -5.30 28.51 6.77
C LEU A 930 -6.49 27.72 7.33
N THR A 931 -6.84 27.90 8.60
CA THR A 931 -8.03 27.30 9.20
C THR A 931 -9.27 28.09 8.79
N GLU A 932 -10.12 27.51 7.95
CA GLU A 932 -11.45 28.03 7.62
C GLU A 932 -12.39 27.73 8.81
N GLU A 933 -12.45 28.63 9.80
CA GLU A 933 -13.60 28.66 10.69
C GLU A 933 -14.73 29.43 9.98
N ASP A 934 -15.87 28.77 9.79
CA ASP A 934 -17.06 29.27 9.11
C ASP A 934 -17.42 30.71 9.55
N GLY A 935 -16.93 31.71 8.82
CA GLY A 935 -17.30 33.13 8.98
C GLY A 935 -16.17 34.17 8.94
N VAL A 936 -14.90 33.82 9.21
CA VAL A 936 -13.79 34.80 9.16
C VAL A 936 -13.03 34.66 7.84
N HIS A 937 -13.04 35.72 7.01
CA HIS A 937 -12.37 35.71 5.71
C HIS A 937 -10.85 35.68 5.91
N SER A 938 -10.19 34.63 5.41
CA SER A 938 -8.73 34.56 5.35
C SER A 938 -8.18 35.62 4.39
N VAL A 939 -7.35 36.53 4.90
CA VAL A 939 -6.72 37.58 4.10
C VAL A 939 -5.76 36.98 3.08
N ILE A 940 -5.11 35.85 3.42
CA ILE A 940 -4.25 35.13 2.48
C ILE A 940 -5.08 34.59 1.31
N GLU A 941 -6.18 33.90 1.56
CA GLU A 941 -7.03 33.35 0.50
C GLU A 941 -7.68 34.43 -0.37
N GLU A 942 -8.14 35.53 0.23
CA GLU A 942 -8.70 36.66 -0.52
C GLU A 942 -7.67 37.30 -1.45
N ASN A 943 -6.45 37.52 -0.95
CA ASN A 943 -5.36 38.06 -1.76
C ASN A 943 -4.95 37.10 -2.88
N ILE A 944 -4.92 35.79 -2.61
CA ILE A 944 -4.64 34.77 -3.64
C ILE A 944 -5.72 34.79 -4.74
N LYS A 945 -7.00 34.91 -4.37
CA LYS A 945 -8.10 35.07 -5.34
C LYS A 945 -7.94 36.35 -6.16
N CYS A 946 -7.53 37.46 -5.55
CA CYS A 946 -7.26 38.71 -6.26
C CYS A 946 -6.10 38.57 -7.25
N ILE A 947 -5.00 37.91 -6.86
CA ILE A 947 -3.85 37.63 -7.74
C ILE A 947 -4.27 36.76 -8.91
N SER A 948 -5.01 35.68 -8.65
CA SER A 948 -5.50 34.78 -9.69
C SER A 948 -6.39 35.53 -10.69
N ARG A 949 -7.29 36.38 -10.20
CA ARG A 949 -8.16 37.21 -11.03
C ARG A 949 -7.36 38.17 -11.92
N ASP A 950 -6.38 38.88 -11.35
CA ASP A 950 -5.52 39.79 -12.11
C ASP A 950 -4.70 39.04 -13.17
N TYR A 951 -4.19 37.84 -12.84
CA TYR A 951 -3.44 37.00 -13.76
C TYR A 951 -4.31 36.51 -14.95
N VAL A 952 -5.52 36.00 -14.68
CA VAL A 952 -6.46 35.61 -15.74
C VAL A 952 -6.84 36.81 -16.61
N LEU A 953 -7.04 37.98 -16.01
CA LEU A 953 -7.35 39.20 -16.76
C LEU A 953 -6.20 39.61 -17.69
N LYS A 954 -4.95 39.50 -17.23
CA LYS A 954 -3.75 39.71 -18.06
C LYS A 954 -3.66 38.71 -19.22
N GLN A 955 -3.99 37.44 -19.00
CA GLN A 955 -4.04 36.44 -20.08
C GLN A 955 -5.13 36.75 -21.11
N ILE A 956 -6.32 37.16 -20.67
CA ILE A 956 -7.39 37.56 -21.59
C ILE A 956 -6.93 38.79 -22.40
N ARG A 957 -6.29 39.77 -21.74
CA ARG A 957 -5.72 40.94 -22.44
C ARG A 957 -4.67 40.52 -23.48
N SER A 958 -3.77 39.61 -23.17
CA SER A 958 -2.76 39.15 -24.14
C SER A 958 -3.39 38.39 -25.31
N LEU A 959 -4.39 37.55 -25.06
CA LEU A 959 -5.15 36.84 -26.09
C LEU A 959 -5.90 37.79 -27.03
N VAL A 960 -6.57 38.81 -26.47
CA VAL A 960 -7.29 39.84 -27.24
C VAL A 960 -6.32 40.75 -27.98
N GLN A 961 -5.17 41.08 -27.39
CA GLN A 961 -4.13 41.87 -28.05
C GLN A 961 -3.51 41.12 -29.24
N ALA A 962 -3.36 39.80 -29.13
CA ALA A 962 -2.85 38.96 -30.21
C ALA A 962 -3.86 38.75 -31.35
N ASN A 963 -5.16 38.74 -31.03
CA ASN A 963 -6.25 38.52 -32.00
C ASN A 963 -7.39 39.54 -31.80
N PRO A 964 -7.17 40.85 -32.08
CA PRO A 964 -8.16 41.89 -31.79
C PRO A 964 -9.47 41.73 -32.56
N GLU A 965 -9.43 41.09 -33.73
CA GLU A 965 -10.58 40.84 -34.61
C GLU A 965 -11.62 39.89 -33.99
N VAL A 966 -11.22 39.00 -33.08
CA VAL A 966 -12.11 38.03 -32.42
C VAL A 966 -12.79 38.65 -31.18
N ALA A 967 -12.43 39.88 -30.81
CA ALA A 967 -12.96 40.55 -29.63
C ALA A 967 -14.49 40.73 -29.69
N MET A 968 -15.03 41.10 -30.85
CA MET A 968 -16.48 41.31 -31.00
C MET A 968 -17.27 40.00 -30.90
N ASP A 969 -16.79 38.93 -31.54
CA ASP A 969 -17.44 37.61 -31.48
C ASP A 969 -17.41 37.03 -30.05
N SER A 970 -16.32 37.24 -29.33
CA SER A 970 -16.22 36.83 -27.92
C SER A 970 -17.08 37.69 -26.99
N ILE A 971 -17.26 39.00 -27.26
CA ILE A 971 -18.22 39.85 -26.54
C ILE A 971 -19.67 39.38 -26.78
N ILE A 972 -20.02 38.95 -28.00
CA ILE A 972 -21.35 38.42 -28.32
C ILE A 972 -21.65 37.18 -27.45
N HIS A 973 -20.71 36.24 -27.34
CA HIS A 973 -20.87 35.08 -26.47
C HIS A 973 -20.93 35.44 -24.98
N MET A 974 -20.09 36.37 -24.52
CA MET A 974 -20.08 36.82 -23.11
C MET A 974 -21.40 37.51 -22.72
N THR A 975 -21.96 38.33 -23.60
CA THR A 975 -23.20 39.07 -23.34
C THR A 975 -24.46 38.19 -23.28
N GLN A 976 -24.39 36.94 -23.75
CA GLN A 976 -25.47 35.94 -23.60
C GLN A 976 -25.63 35.46 -22.15
N HIS A 977 -24.54 35.39 -21.37
CA HIS A 977 -24.54 34.92 -19.98
C HIS A 977 -24.72 36.03 -18.95
N ILE A 978 -24.75 37.28 -19.40
CA ILE A 978 -24.77 38.48 -18.56
C ILE A 978 -26.22 38.97 -18.35
N SER A 979 -26.50 39.47 -17.14
CA SER A 979 -27.82 39.96 -16.74
C SER A 979 -28.28 41.15 -17.62
N PRO A 980 -29.60 41.39 -17.79
CA PRO A 980 -30.10 42.49 -18.60
C PRO A 980 -29.55 43.88 -18.19
N THR A 981 -29.28 44.08 -16.90
CA THR A 981 -28.69 45.31 -16.35
C THR A 981 -27.25 45.52 -16.77
N GLN A 982 -26.44 44.46 -16.72
CA GLN A 982 -25.06 44.50 -17.21
C GLN A 982 -25.00 44.61 -18.75
N ARG A 983 -25.97 44.04 -19.48
CA ARG A 983 -26.12 44.27 -20.93
C ARG A 983 -26.41 45.75 -21.24
N ALA A 984 -27.30 46.39 -20.47
CA ALA A 984 -27.55 47.82 -20.60
C ALA A 984 -26.28 48.66 -20.35
N GLU A 985 -25.46 48.25 -19.39
CA GLU A 985 -24.19 48.91 -19.08
C GLU A 985 -23.15 48.72 -20.20
N VAL A 986 -23.02 47.52 -20.76
CA VAL A 986 -22.16 47.25 -21.92
C VAL A 986 -22.61 48.06 -23.14
N VAL A 987 -23.91 48.12 -23.41
CA VAL A 987 -24.48 48.93 -24.50
C VAL A 987 -24.19 50.42 -24.28
N ARG A 988 -24.28 50.92 -23.03
CA ARG A 988 -23.94 52.31 -22.67
C ARG A 988 -22.46 52.63 -22.89
N ILE A 989 -21.56 51.70 -22.57
CA ILE A 989 -20.12 51.88 -22.76
C ILE A 989 -19.75 51.79 -24.24
N LEU A 990 -20.26 50.81 -24.99
CA LEU A 990 -19.98 50.68 -26.42
C LEU A 990 -20.51 51.88 -27.21
N SER A 991 -21.69 52.41 -26.85
CA SER A 991 -22.25 53.62 -27.48
C SER A 991 -21.51 54.91 -27.14
N THR A 992 -20.69 54.94 -26.08
CA THR A 992 -19.82 56.09 -25.75
C THR A 992 -18.41 55.98 -26.35
N MET A 993 -17.99 54.80 -26.83
CA MET A 993 -16.70 54.59 -27.49
C MET A 993 -16.67 55.07 -28.95
N ASP A 994 -17.83 55.28 -29.60
CA ASP A 994 -17.96 55.73 -31.00
C ASP A 994 -17.85 57.25 -31.20
N SER A 995 -17.23 57.99 -30.26
CA SER A 995 -16.92 59.41 -30.45
C SER A 995 -15.49 59.56 -31.00
N PRO A 996 -15.27 59.91 -32.28
CA PRO A 996 -13.93 60.19 -32.75
C PRO A 996 -13.44 61.49 -32.11
N SER A 997 -12.33 61.44 -31.38
CA SER A 997 -11.59 62.65 -31.04
C SER A 997 -11.01 63.24 -32.33
N THR A 998 -11.67 64.28 -32.86
CA THR A 998 -11.05 65.27 -33.76
C THR A 998 -9.95 66.05 -33.06
#